data_AF-A0A355S9T5-F1
#
_entry.id   AF-A0A355S9T5-F1
#
_cell.length_a   1.000
_cell.length_b   1.000
_cell.length_c   1.000
_cell.angle_alpha   90.00
_cell.angle_beta   90.00
_cell.angle_gamma   90.00
#
_symmetry.space_group_name_H-M   'P 1'
#
loop_
_entity.id
_entity.type
_entity.pdbx_description
1 polymer ?
#
loop_
_entity_poly.entity_id
_entity_poly.type
_entity_poly.pdbx_seq_one_letter_code
_entity_poly.pdbx_strand_id
1 'polypeptide(L)'
;MISEFIFNEKINRLLDYRPARTIYGNPQQVHGDSGVHWSPKTERGSKSRRAITNPYLLPERVGVRYSAHNRLTTGHLLTMIGNAKRVAAHMSSDVVMKARYPAAYALMEGELEHREILRRREEFLRTYPFMEQLLQEMYGERHEKLLPKFVRKKISYPGPPKHSNNRIQKRHENLEFLDRFNKDDIRAIQEGITTYKRNSFEVQELEERSEKDNHGNLVWAPYSDANRAEYDEIIRQCESDWWREGVSDYRIENRITTMKLFYDTWDMKRFYLHLKNGNFSRPQYMPLSDSEMAVLTDKIRQHRKRGDRHSEIIGKCLADWDRSFKAKREAEGDRGEALVNGMIAELYEAILERLPTQSEFAENAEQFNLYAEKVGWQKAIGKLIESLVLSSEFAYRDEFGHGVEDADGRRMMSPRGASYALAYALTDTSPDDHLIQAVEAGRLATRKDYEREVRRMLGRRDQWCVIDENVQAANLNASVTNQPIRKLRFFRDFFGYPKAQDVFKDDSRFGAGRHEQAVSRLIDEADMLVEHILERDEQVFEQLLTTDRFFIYHSGDNKAMKAGSEQLKKVYEYFGNLDWQDWEPEDIAPHREFLLTIWEFQKTRGGENKGLLTTLKRMMPALELHFGQGQASGMPYMKMSMGFWHGGNVLGRTGQQMRGEQVTSYWNIDWKTWDYPSSQPAFVPNRKGILTHPAWLIAHAQNLETDPIHRGKWVREKLLAGTIPDVPITVDAVIPPDHHKTLRQRMEIRTGDTYCWRCHQKMDPLGFPFENFDDFGRFRTEERLEHPDNLLREAKRGEANEFGASLPAYKTLPVDAGGVLEGTGDPTLDGDVENAFDLVERLARSDRVRQSIIRYAFRFFLGRNETLSDSKTLMDADKAYLENGGSFDEVIVSLLTSDSFVLRKSSPVE
;
A
#
# COMPACT_ATOMS: atom_id res chain seq x y z
N MET A 1 19.15 15.64 4.32
CA MET A 1 18.89 14.22 3.93
C MET A 1 17.40 14.00 3.77
N ILE A 2 16.99 13.14 2.84
CA ILE A 2 15.59 12.86 2.51
C ILE A 2 15.37 11.34 2.54
N SER A 3 14.27 10.91 3.17
CA SER A 3 13.79 9.52 3.24
C SER A 3 12.33 9.46 2.81
N GLU A 4 11.96 8.48 1.98
CA GLU A 4 10.56 8.24 1.63
C GLU A 4 9.75 7.81 2.86
N PHE A 5 10.27 6.88 3.66
CA PHE A 5 9.56 6.36 4.83
C PHE A 5 9.32 7.42 5.92
N ILE A 6 10.31 8.27 6.20
CA ILE A 6 10.14 9.38 7.16
C ILE A 6 9.12 10.39 6.64
N PHE A 7 9.16 10.69 5.34
CA PHE A 7 8.18 11.57 4.71
C PHE A 7 6.77 10.98 4.82
N ASN A 8 6.60 9.69 4.51
CA ASN A 8 5.33 8.98 4.63
C ASN A 8 4.80 9.02 6.07
N GLU A 9 5.64 8.74 7.08
CA GLU A 9 5.22 8.82 8.49
C GLU A 9 4.80 10.23 8.91
N LYS A 10 5.55 11.27 8.53
CA LYS A 10 5.16 12.67 8.79
C LYS A 10 3.79 12.97 8.18
N ILE A 11 3.59 12.59 6.92
CA ILE A 11 2.33 12.81 6.22
C ILE A 11 1.19 12.02 6.86
N ASN A 12 1.40 10.74 7.19
CA ASN A 12 0.39 9.90 7.85
C ASN A 12 -0.07 10.51 9.15
N ARG A 13 0.85 11.04 9.97
CA ARG A 13 0.51 11.75 11.20
C ARG A 13 -0.37 12.96 10.94
N LEU A 14 0.01 13.82 9.99
CA LEU A 14 -0.74 15.04 9.65
C LEU A 14 -2.13 14.74 9.08
N LEU A 15 -2.29 13.57 8.45
CA LEU A 15 -3.53 13.12 7.85
C LEU A 15 -4.36 12.20 8.77
N ASP A 16 -3.91 11.96 10.00
CA ASP A 16 -4.48 10.96 10.92
C ASP A 16 -4.68 9.58 10.26
N TYR A 17 -3.74 9.18 9.42
CA TYR A 17 -3.74 7.85 8.86
C TYR A 17 -3.01 6.91 9.82
N ARG A 18 -3.77 5.96 10.38
CA ARG A 18 -3.25 4.88 11.24
C ARG A 18 -3.39 3.55 10.50
N PRO A 19 -2.40 3.17 9.67
CA PRO A 19 -2.48 1.95 8.88
C PRO A 19 -2.46 0.73 9.81
N ALA A 20 -3.36 -0.22 9.53
CA ALA A 20 -3.35 -1.53 10.16
C ALA A 20 -3.20 -2.62 9.10
N ARG A 21 -2.55 -3.72 9.48
CA ARG A 21 -2.35 -4.92 8.66
C ARG A 21 -2.66 -6.15 9.48
N THR A 22 -3.18 -7.19 8.84
CA THR A 22 -3.29 -8.50 9.48
C THR A 22 -1.90 -9.13 9.51
N ILE A 23 -1.41 -9.47 10.70
CA ILE A 23 -0.11 -10.11 10.92
C ILE A 23 -0.36 -11.34 11.80
N TYR A 24 0.05 -12.52 11.32
CA TYR A 24 -0.28 -13.82 11.93
C TYR A 24 -1.77 -13.95 12.30
N GLY A 25 -2.66 -13.45 11.44
CA GLY A 25 -4.13 -13.50 11.64
C GLY A 25 -4.71 -12.40 12.54
N ASN A 26 -3.88 -11.58 13.18
CA ASN A 26 -4.34 -10.52 14.07
C ASN A 26 -4.17 -9.14 13.42
N PRO A 27 -5.14 -8.22 13.53
CA PRO A 27 -4.95 -6.84 13.09
C PRO A 27 -3.91 -6.15 13.99
N GLN A 28 -2.81 -5.70 13.40
CA GLN A 28 -1.73 -4.96 14.03
C GLN A 28 -1.63 -3.56 13.40
N GLN A 29 -1.36 -2.55 14.22
CA GLN A 29 -0.97 -1.23 13.70
C GLN A 29 0.43 -1.35 13.08
N VAL A 30 0.65 -0.67 11.97
CA VAL A 30 1.95 -0.66 11.28
C VAL A 30 2.42 0.78 11.06
N HIS A 31 3.74 0.95 10.94
CA HIS A 31 4.40 2.19 10.56
C HIS A 31 5.08 2.05 9.20
N GLY A 32 5.30 3.17 8.51
CA GLY A 32 6.03 3.23 7.25
C GLY A 32 5.20 2.91 6.01
N ASP A 33 3.86 2.95 6.10
CA ASP A 33 2.95 2.75 4.96
C ASP A 33 2.74 4.07 4.20
N SER A 34 2.78 4.07 2.88
CA SER A 34 2.60 5.29 2.06
C SER A 34 1.18 5.80 1.98
N GLY A 35 0.20 5.05 2.48
CA GLY A 35 -1.19 5.39 2.31
C GLY A 35 -1.63 5.39 0.84
N VAL A 36 -0.92 4.71 -0.08
CA VAL A 36 -1.32 4.55 -1.49
C VAL A 36 -2.75 4.02 -1.63
N HIS A 37 -3.20 3.20 -0.67
CA HIS A 37 -4.56 2.64 -0.63
C HIS A 37 -5.55 3.47 0.19
N TRP A 38 -5.11 4.58 0.77
CA TRP A 38 -5.92 5.42 1.64
C TRP A 38 -6.49 6.62 0.90
N SER A 39 -7.78 6.90 1.12
CA SER A 39 -8.51 7.97 0.46
C SER A 39 -9.38 8.70 1.48
N PRO A 40 -8.88 9.78 2.12
CA PRO A 40 -9.71 10.57 3.01
C PRO A 40 -10.82 11.24 2.20
N LYS A 41 -12.05 11.19 2.72
CA LYS A 41 -13.16 11.98 2.19
C LYS A 41 -12.94 13.43 2.58
N THR A 42 -12.81 14.32 1.60
CA THR A 42 -12.91 15.77 1.85
C THR A 42 -14.39 16.16 2.01
N GLU A 43 -14.66 17.33 2.61
CA GLU A 43 -16.02 17.89 2.74
C GLU A 43 -16.80 17.94 1.41
N ARG A 44 -16.11 17.91 0.26
CA ARG A 44 -16.72 17.90 -1.08
C ARG A 44 -16.94 16.51 -1.68
N GLY A 45 -16.77 15.44 -0.91
CA GLY A 45 -17.12 14.07 -1.32
C GLY A 45 -16.23 13.44 -2.41
N SER A 46 -15.15 14.09 -2.84
CA SER A 46 -14.20 13.50 -3.78
C SER A 46 -13.32 12.46 -3.07
N LYS A 47 -13.30 11.23 -3.58
CA LYS A 47 -12.32 10.21 -3.19
C LYS A 47 -10.96 10.60 -3.79
N SER A 48 -10.03 11.05 -2.95
CA SER A 48 -8.65 11.31 -3.37
C SER A 48 -7.96 9.98 -3.69
N ARG A 49 -7.86 9.63 -4.98
CA ARG A 49 -7.31 8.34 -5.44
C ARG A 49 -5.78 8.32 -5.62
N ARG A 50 -5.04 9.24 -5.01
CA ARG A 50 -3.58 9.33 -5.18
C ARG A 50 -2.86 9.57 -3.87
N ALA A 51 -1.87 8.72 -3.60
CA ALA A 51 -0.88 8.85 -2.53
C ALA A 51 -0.24 10.25 -2.52
N ILE A 52 0.21 10.67 -1.35
CA ILE A 52 1.12 11.81 -1.20
C ILE A 52 2.53 11.24 -1.37
N THR A 53 3.06 11.29 -2.59
CA THR A 53 4.38 10.74 -2.91
C THR A 53 5.49 11.70 -2.49
N ASN A 54 6.63 11.19 -2.03
CA ASN A 54 7.78 12.02 -1.73
C ASN A 54 8.24 12.77 -3.01
N PRO A 55 8.23 14.11 -3.03
CA PRO A 55 8.46 14.87 -4.24
C PRO A 55 9.95 15.08 -4.57
N TYR A 56 10.86 14.50 -3.81
CA TYR A 56 12.31 14.66 -4.00
C TYR A 56 13.00 13.37 -4.45
N LEU A 57 12.31 12.23 -4.41
CA LEU A 57 12.84 10.91 -4.71
C LEU A 57 12.18 10.37 -5.98
N LEU A 58 12.98 9.80 -6.88
CA LEU A 58 12.48 9.06 -8.03
C LEU A 58 12.04 7.65 -7.57
N PRO A 59 10.98 7.05 -8.14
CA PRO A 59 10.40 5.76 -7.70
C PRO A 59 11.34 4.55 -7.71
N GLU A 60 12.47 4.63 -8.41
CA GLU A 60 13.37 3.48 -8.68
C GLU A 60 14.38 3.21 -7.56
N ARG A 61 14.36 3.98 -6.46
CA ARG A 61 15.27 3.77 -5.33
C ARG A 61 14.47 3.85 -4.02
N VAL A 62 14.09 2.68 -3.52
CA VAL A 62 13.53 2.53 -2.17
C VAL A 62 14.71 2.41 -1.21
N GLY A 63 14.90 3.42 -0.36
CA GLY A 63 16.04 3.48 0.54
C GLY A 63 15.98 4.72 1.42
N VAL A 64 16.75 4.71 2.51
CA VAL A 64 16.52 5.66 3.59
C VAL A 64 17.07 7.06 3.29
N ARG A 65 18.18 7.19 2.55
CA ARG A 65 18.88 8.48 2.48
C ARG A 65 19.44 8.73 1.09
N TYR A 66 18.92 9.77 0.42
CA TYR A 66 19.45 10.25 -0.85
C TYR A 66 19.98 11.67 -0.71
N SER A 67 21.21 11.89 -1.20
CA SER A 67 21.65 13.18 -1.70
C SER A 67 21.25 13.26 -3.18
N ALA A 68 20.10 13.86 -3.47
CA ALA A 68 19.71 14.17 -4.84
C ALA A 68 20.47 15.42 -5.29
N HIS A 69 21.41 15.26 -6.21
CA HIS A 69 22.15 16.37 -6.82
C HIS A 69 21.47 16.87 -8.11
N ASN A 70 20.40 16.19 -8.53
CA ASN A 70 19.62 16.57 -9.70
C ASN A 70 18.79 17.80 -9.38
N ARG A 71 18.75 18.75 -10.32
CA ARG A 71 17.86 19.92 -10.21
C ARG A 71 16.40 19.47 -10.12
N LEU A 72 15.66 20.07 -9.20
CA LEU A 72 14.21 19.90 -9.15
C LEU A 72 13.59 20.36 -10.47
N THR A 73 12.72 19.52 -11.04
CA THR A 73 11.97 19.84 -12.25
C THR A 73 10.61 20.46 -11.90
N THR A 74 9.94 21.05 -12.88
CA THR A 74 8.55 21.53 -12.74
C THR A 74 7.61 20.43 -12.23
N GLY A 75 7.84 19.17 -12.63
CA GLY A 75 7.07 18.03 -12.15
C GLY A 75 7.20 17.80 -10.63
N HIS A 76 8.41 17.94 -10.09
CA HIS A 76 8.65 17.84 -8.65
C HIS A 76 7.92 18.96 -7.90
N LEU A 77 8.03 20.21 -8.37
CA LEU A 77 7.37 21.36 -7.75
C LEU A 77 5.83 21.23 -7.76
N LEU A 78 5.26 20.75 -8.87
CA LEU A 78 3.81 20.48 -8.95
C LEU A 78 3.37 19.42 -7.95
N THR A 79 4.17 18.37 -7.75
CA THR A 79 3.91 17.34 -6.73
C THR A 79 4.02 17.91 -5.32
N MET A 80 5.06 18.70 -5.01
CA MET A 80 5.21 19.38 -3.72
C MET A 80 3.97 20.22 -3.38
N ILE A 81 3.58 21.12 -4.29
CA ILE A 81 2.43 22.01 -4.11
C ILE A 81 1.14 21.19 -4.02
N GLY A 82 0.98 20.16 -4.85
CA GLY A 82 -0.17 19.29 -4.84
C GLY A 82 -0.30 18.49 -3.53
N ASN A 83 0.82 18.12 -2.92
CA ASN A 83 0.88 17.45 -1.62
C ASN A 83 0.54 18.41 -0.49
N ALA A 84 1.20 19.57 -0.44
CA ALA A 84 0.96 20.60 0.57
C ALA A 84 -0.52 21.03 0.59
N LYS A 85 -1.13 21.24 -0.59
CA LYS A 85 -2.57 21.55 -0.70
C LYS A 85 -3.47 20.45 -0.14
N ARG A 86 -3.09 19.19 -0.33
CA ARG A 86 -3.87 18.03 0.17
C ARG A 86 -3.81 17.94 1.70
N VAL A 87 -2.60 18.10 2.27
CA VAL A 87 -2.40 18.14 3.72
C VAL A 87 -3.16 19.32 4.34
N ALA A 88 -2.99 20.51 3.77
CA ALA A 88 -3.68 21.73 4.21
C ALA A 88 -5.20 21.56 4.18
N ALA A 89 -5.76 21.06 3.08
CA ALA A 89 -7.21 20.85 2.96
C ALA A 89 -7.77 19.86 3.98
N HIS A 90 -6.98 18.85 4.38
CA HIS A 90 -7.37 17.92 5.43
C HIS A 90 -7.30 18.57 6.82
N MET A 91 -6.14 19.12 7.18
CA MET A 91 -5.89 19.72 8.50
C MET A 91 -6.80 20.91 8.79
N SER A 92 -7.10 21.74 7.78
CA SER A 92 -7.97 22.91 7.91
C SER A 92 -9.46 22.61 7.72
N SER A 93 -9.88 21.34 7.64
CA SER A 93 -11.31 20.99 7.57
C SER A 93 -11.97 21.14 8.93
N ASP A 94 -13.28 21.43 8.96
CA ASP A 94 -14.02 21.63 10.21
C ASP A 94 -13.87 20.42 11.15
N VAL A 95 -14.17 19.24 10.62
CA VAL A 95 -14.13 17.97 11.35
C VAL A 95 -12.76 17.72 11.97
N VAL A 96 -11.68 17.99 11.23
CA VAL A 96 -10.31 17.71 11.69
C VAL A 96 -9.85 18.76 12.69
N MET A 97 -10.11 20.05 12.44
CA MET A 97 -9.75 21.11 13.41
C MET A 97 -10.44 20.86 14.74
N LYS A 98 -11.75 20.59 14.72
CA LYS A 98 -12.52 20.30 15.93
C LYS A 98 -12.00 19.09 16.72
N ALA A 99 -11.52 18.07 16.01
CA ALA A 99 -11.05 16.83 16.63
C ALA A 99 -9.60 16.88 17.12
N ARG A 100 -8.74 17.70 16.49
CA ARG A 100 -7.27 17.60 16.67
C ARG A 100 -6.52 18.91 16.85
N TYR A 101 -7.08 20.02 16.38
CA TYR A 101 -6.42 21.33 16.39
C TYR A 101 -7.30 22.34 17.16
N PRO A 102 -7.43 22.18 18.50
CA PRO A 102 -8.31 23.01 19.32
C PRO A 102 -8.01 24.52 19.22
N ALA A 103 -6.75 24.94 19.03
CA ALA A 103 -6.44 26.36 18.86
C ALA A 103 -6.91 26.89 17.50
N ALA A 104 -6.70 26.11 16.42
CA ALA A 104 -7.25 26.42 15.11
C ALA A 104 -8.80 26.41 15.11
N TYR A 105 -9.41 25.48 15.83
CA TYR A 105 -10.87 25.43 16.01
C TYR A 105 -11.39 26.62 16.80
N ALA A 106 -10.75 27.00 17.91
CA ALA A 106 -11.13 28.17 18.70
C ALA A 106 -11.09 29.47 17.89
N LEU A 107 -10.11 29.61 16.98
CA LEU A 107 -10.08 30.72 16.03
C LEU A 107 -11.28 30.70 15.06
N MET A 108 -11.72 29.52 14.65
CA MET A 108 -12.77 29.31 13.64
C MET A 108 -14.18 29.11 14.21
N GLU A 109 -14.34 28.92 15.51
CA GLU A 109 -15.57 28.42 16.16
C GLU A 109 -16.80 29.22 15.71
N GLY A 110 -16.76 30.55 15.82
CA GLY A 110 -17.88 31.41 15.42
C GLY A 110 -18.21 31.35 13.91
N GLU A 111 -17.21 31.18 13.03
CA GLU A 111 -17.46 30.99 11.59
C GLU A 111 -18.10 29.62 11.30
N LEU A 112 -17.62 28.57 11.97
CA LEU A 112 -18.11 27.21 11.77
C LEU A 112 -19.54 27.06 12.30
N GLU A 113 -19.84 27.62 13.46
CA GLU A 113 -21.19 27.68 14.01
C GLU A 113 -22.14 28.43 13.08
N HIS A 114 -21.72 29.58 12.55
CA HIS A 114 -22.53 30.33 11.60
C HIS A 114 -22.82 29.53 10.33
N ARG A 115 -21.82 28.85 9.77
CA ARG A 115 -22.01 27.99 8.59
C ARG A 115 -22.97 26.84 8.88
N GLU A 116 -22.91 26.23 10.06
CA GLU A 116 -23.83 25.16 10.45
C GLU A 116 -25.27 25.67 10.63
N ILE A 117 -25.44 26.89 11.16
CA ILE A 117 -26.75 27.57 11.21
C ILE A 117 -27.27 27.81 9.79
N LEU A 118 -26.43 28.36 8.89
CA LEU A 118 -26.82 28.58 7.50
C LEU A 118 -27.17 27.28 6.79
N ARG A 119 -26.40 26.20 7.00
CA ARG A 119 -26.65 24.89 6.42
C ARG A 119 -27.99 24.32 6.86
N ARG A 120 -28.31 24.38 8.16
CA ARG A 120 -29.61 23.93 8.70
C ARG A 120 -30.77 24.75 8.14
N ARG A 121 -30.62 26.09 8.07
CA ARG A 121 -31.62 26.97 7.46
C ARG A 121 -31.81 26.67 5.98
N GLU A 122 -30.71 26.51 5.24
CA GLU A 122 -30.74 26.19 3.82
C GLU A 122 -31.38 24.83 3.55
N GLU A 123 -31.04 23.79 4.32
CA GLU A 123 -31.62 22.45 4.21
C GLU A 123 -33.13 22.48 4.45
N PHE A 124 -33.57 23.18 5.50
CA PHE A 124 -34.98 23.38 5.78
C PHE A 124 -35.69 24.10 4.62
N LEU A 125 -35.15 25.24 4.15
CA LEU A 125 -35.79 26.03 3.09
C LEU A 125 -35.70 25.37 1.70
N ARG A 126 -34.69 24.53 1.44
CA ARG A 126 -34.57 23.79 0.17
C ARG A 126 -35.48 22.57 0.13
N THR A 127 -35.96 22.12 1.28
CA THR A 127 -36.95 21.05 1.35
C THR A 127 -38.29 21.59 0.85
N TYR A 128 -38.67 21.26 -0.39
CA TYR A 128 -39.81 21.86 -1.07
C TYR A 128 -41.12 21.85 -0.27
N PRO A 129 -41.56 20.71 0.33
CA PRO A 129 -42.78 20.70 1.12
C PRO A 129 -42.74 21.70 2.29
N PHE A 130 -41.56 21.93 2.87
CA PHE A 130 -41.41 22.79 4.03
C PHE A 130 -41.49 24.26 3.64
N MET A 131 -40.79 24.63 2.56
CA MET A 131 -40.85 25.99 2.03
C MET A 131 -42.24 26.34 1.50
N GLU A 132 -42.88 25.42 0.80
CA GLU A 132 -44.23 25.63 0.27
C GLU A 132 -45.24 25.81 1.40
N GLN A 133 -45.21 24.96 2.43
CA GLN A 133 -46.06 25.11 3.60
C GLN A 133 -45.81 26.44 4.34
N LEU A 134 -44.54 26.80 4.56
CA LEU A 134 -44.18 28.06 5.21
C LEU A 134 -44.70 29.28 4.43
N LEU A 135 -44.55 29.29 3.10
CA LEU A 135 -45.04 30.38 2.27
C LEU A 135 -46.57 30.46 2.24
N GLN A 136 -47.26 29.31 2.28
CA GLN A 136 -48.71 29.25 2.39
C GLN A 136 -49.18 29.81 3.74
N GLU A 137 -48.54 29.44 4.85
CA GLU A 137 -48.81 29.99 6.19
C GLU A 137 -48.58 31.52 6.23
N MET A 138 -47.57 32.02 5.51
CA MET A 138 -47.21 33.44 5.50
C MET A 138 -48.09 34.32 4.60
N TYR A 139 -48.46 33.84 3.42
CA TYR A 139 -49.09 34.67 2.37
C TYR A 139 -50.49 34.18 1.95
N GLY A 140 -50.91 32.99 2.36
CA GLY A 140 -52.18 32.38 1.97
C GLY A 140 -52.39 32.40 0.46
N GLU A 141 -53.59 32.80 0.03
CA GLU A 141 -53.97 32.91 -1.39
C GLU A 141 -53.10 33.88 -2.22
N ARG A 142 -52.32 34.76 -1.56
CA ARG A 142 -51.42 35.68 -2.27
C ARG A 142 -50.14 35.01 -2.76
N HIS A 143 -49.73 33.86 -2.19
CA HIS A 143 -48.52 33.13 -2.60
C HIS A 143 -48.53 32.80 -4.10
N GLU A 144 -49.63 32.24 -4.59
CA GLU A 144 -49.79 31.87 -6.01
C GLU A 144 -49.66 33.08 -6.96
N LYS A 145 -50.10 34.28 -6.53
CA LYS A 145 -49.99 35.52 -7.34
C LYS A 145 -48.56 36.08 -7.37
N LEU A 146 -47.70 35.65 -6.46
CA LEU A 146 -46.31 36.09 -6.35
C LEU A 146 -45.35 35.20 -7.15
N LEU A 147 -45.78 34.01 -7.58
CA LEU A 147 -44.99 33.13 -8.44
C LEU A 147 -44.89 33.68 -9.87
N PRO A 148 -43.78 33.42 -10.60
CA PRO A 148 -43.70 33.74 -12.01
C PRO A 148 -44.73 32.95 -12.83
N LYS A 149 -44.90 33.30 -14.12
CA LYS A 149 -45.79 32.54 -15.01
C LYS A 149 -45.03 31.33 -15.58
N PHE A 150 -45.49 30.13 -15.27
CA PHE A 150 -44.91 28.88 -15.79
C PHE A 150 -45.37 28.60 -17.24
N VAL A 151 -44.43 28.22 -18.12
CA VAL A 151 -44.70 27.78 -19.49
C VAL A 151 -44.13 26.38 -19.68
N ARG A 152 -45.01 25.42 -20.02
CA ARG A 152 -44.67 24.00 -20.15
C ARG A 152 -43.90 23.71 -21.44
N LYS A 153 -42.89 22.84 -21.37
CA LYS A 153 -42.21 22.30 -22.57
C LYS A 153 -42.82 20.97 -22.98
N LYS A 154 -43.10 20.78 -24.27
CA LYS A 154 -43.66 19.53 -24.79
C LYS A 154 -42.55 18.57 -25.17
N ILE A 155 -42.33 17.55 -24.34
CA ILE A 155 -41.36 16.45 -24.60
C ILE A 155 -42.13 15.22 -25.09
N SER A 156 -41.70 14.61 -26.20
CA SER A 156 -42.34 13.39 -26.73
C SER A 156 -41.81 12.13 -26.05
N TYR A 157 -42.61 11.06 -26.03
CA TYR A 157 -42.11 9.74 -25.61
C TYR A 157 -41.16 9.18 -26.68
N PRO A 158 -40.00 8.64 -26.29
CA PRO A 158 -39.00 8.12 -27.22
C PRO A 158 -39.47 6.84 -27.95
N GLY A 159 -40.42 6.09 -27.38
CA GLY A 159 -40.90 4.83 -27.95
C GLY A 159 -40.07 3.62 -27.49
N PRO A 160 -40.33 2.42 -28.04
CA PRO A 160 -39.72 1.18 -27.56
C PRO A 160 -38.18 1.23 -27.65
N PRO A 161 -37.45 0.61 -26.70
CA PRO A 161 -35.99 0.60 -26.71
C PRO A 161 -35.47 -0.11 -27.96
N LYS A 162 -34.50 0.50 -28.66
CA LYS A 162 -33.89 -0.07 -29.87
C LYS A 162 -32.39 -0.29 -29.72
N HIS A 163 -31.87 -1.37 -30.29
CA HIS A 163 -30.43 -1.60 -30.48
C HIS A 163 -29.88 -0.65 -31.57
N SER A 164 -28.55 -0.55 -31.68
CA SER A 164 -27.87 0.24 -32.72
C SER A 164 -28.22 -0.17 -34.15
N ASN A 165 -28.75 -1.38 -34.33
CA ASN A 165 -29.24 -1.93 -35.59
C ASN A 165 -30.77 -1.82 -35.76
N ASN A 166 -31.41 -0.90 -35.02
CA ASN A 166 -32.86 -0.62 -35.07
C ASN A 166 -33.78 -1.77 -34.59
N ARG A 167 -33.23 -2.81 -33.94
CA ARG A 167 -33.99 -3.94 -33.36
C ARG A 167 -34.60 -3.56 -32.01
N ILE A 168 -35.80 -4.06 -31.70
CA ILE A 168 -36.47 -3.79 -30.41
C ILE A 168 -35.82 -4.63 -29.30
N GLN A 169 -35.57 -3.99 -28.16
CA GLN A 169 -35.01 -4.62 -26.98
C GLN A 169 -36.11 -5.00 -25.98
N LYS A 170 -35.87 -6.03 -25.17
CA LYS A 170 -36.70 -6.32 -24.01
C LYS A 170 -36.52 -5.22 -22.96
N ARG A 171 -37.58 -4.90 -22.21
CA ARG A 171 -37.52 -4.00 -21.06
C ARG A 171 -36.49 -4.44 -20.03
N HIS A 172 -35.87 -3.47 -19.36
CA HIS A 172 -34.94 -3.74 -18.27
C HIS A 172 -35.69 -4.21 -17.01
N GLU A 173 -35.17 -5.31 -16.45
CA GLU A 173 -35.70 -5.94 -15.23
C GLU A 173 -34.80 -5.74 -14.00
N ASN A 174 -33.53 -5.36 -14.21
CA ASN A 174 -32.56 -5.12 -13.14
C ASN A 174 -32.52 -3.63 -12.76
N LEU A 175 -32.83 -3.34 -11.49
CA LEU A 175 -32.85 -1.97 -10.95
C LEU A 175 -31.46 -1.45 -10.56
N GLU A 176 -30.42 -2.28 -10.47
CA GLU A 176 -29.03 -1.85 -10.20
C GLU A 176 -28.50 -0.89 -11.29
N PHE A 177 -29.08 -0.92 -12.49
CA PHE A 177 -28.73 0.04 -13.54
C PHE A 177 -29.15 1.47 -13.23
N LEU A 178 -30.09 1.69 -12.31
CA LEU A 178 -30.47 3.03 -11.86
C LEU A 178 -29.32 3.74 -11.14
N ASP A 179 -28.37 2.99 -10.55
CA ASP A 179 -27.17 3.55 -9.90
C ASP A 179 -26.21 4.25 -10.88
N ARG A 180 -26.40 4.07 -12.19
CA ARG A 180 -25.61 4.75 -13.24
C ARG A 180 -26.11 6.16 -13.54
N PHE A 181 -27.32 6.53 -13.09
CA PHE A 181 -27.88 7.86 -13.26
C PHE A 181 -27.51 8.78 -12.09
N ASN A 182 -27.75 10.09 -12.25
CA ASN A 182 -27.55 11.05 -11.15
C ASN A 182 -28.50 10.72 -9.98
N LYS A 183 -27.93 10.41 -8.81
CA LYS A 183 -28.68 9.95 -7.63
C LYS A 183 -29.75 10.94 -7.16
N ASP A 184 -29.46 12.23 -7.20
CA ASP A 184 -30.41 13.27 -6.75
C ASP A 184 -31.60 13.37 -7.71
N ASP A 185 -31.35 13.19 -9.02
CA ASP A 185 -32.42 13.23 -10.02
C ASP A 185 -33.31 11.99 -9.98
N ILE A 186 -32.71 10.80 -9.82
CA ILE A 186 -33.48 9.57 -9.63
C ILE A 186 -34.32 9.65 -8.36
N ARG A 187 -33.74 10.09 -7.25
CA ARG A 187 -34.47 10.26 -6.00
C ARG A 187 -35.65 11.22 -6.16
N ALA A 188 -35.46 12.38 -6.78
CA ALA A 188 -36.53 13.34 -7.02
C ALA A 188 -37.65 12.78 -7.92
N ILE A 189 -37.29 11.98 -8.94
CA ILE A 189 -38.27 11.28 -9.80
C ILE A 189 -39.07 10.26 -9.00
N GLN A 190 -38.39 9.42 -8.21
CA GLN A 190 -39.02 8.39 -7.37
C GLN A 190 -39.98 9.01 -6.36
N GLU A 191 -39.56 10.10 -5.69
CA GLU A 191 -40.40 10.85 -4.76
C GLU A 191 -41.63 11.46 -5.45
N GLY A 192 -41.45 12.05 -6.64
CA GLY A 192 -42.54 12.62 -7.42
C GLY A 192 -43.59 11.59 -7.84
N ILE A 193 -43.16 10.41 -8.29
CA ILE A 193 -44.06 9.32 -8.68
C ILE A 193 -44.84 8.80 -7.47
N THR A 194 -44.15 8.53 -6.36
CA THR A 194 -44.80 8.06 -5.12
C THR A 194 -45.80 9.07 -4.57
N THR A 195 -45.52 10.36 -4.72
CA THR A 195 -46.40 11.44 -4.24
C THR A 195 -47.69 11.54 -5.05
N TYR A 196 -47.61 11.42 -6.38
CA TYR A 196 -48.72 11.78 -7.27
C TYR A 196 -49.46 10.61 -7.92
N LYS A 197 -49.04 9.37 -7.62
CA LYS A 197 -49.75 8.17 -8.07
C LYS A 197 -51.16 8.12 -7.45
N ARG A 198 -52.20 8.06 -8.29
CA ARG A 198 -53.61 8.12 -7.85
C ARG A 198 -54.26 6.73 -7.75
N ASN A 199 -53.87 5.80 -8.62
CA ASN A 199 -54.37 4.43 -8.65
C ASN A 199 -53.39 3.44 -8.01
N SER A 200 -53.80 2.17 -7.81
CA SER A 200 -52.88 1.09 -7.41
C SER A 200 -51.63 1.05 -8.29
N PHE A 201 -50.51 0.58 -7.73
CA PHE A 201 -49.22 0.38 -8.43
C PHE A 201 -49.27 -0.81 -9.42
N GLU A 202 -50.41 -0.96 -10.11
CA GLU A 202 -50.66 -1.99 -11.10
C GLU A 202 -50.54 -1.38 -12.50
N VAL A 203 -49.97 -2.16 -13.42
CA VAL A 203 -49.76 -1.74 -14.81
C VAL A 203 -50.41 -2.76 -15.72
N GLN A 204 -51.19 -2.28 -16.68
CA GLN A 204 -51.85 -3.11 -17.68
C GLN A 204 -51.08 -3.01 -19.00
N GLU A 205 -50.55 -4.12 -19.48
CA GLU A 205 -49.93 -4.24 -20.80
C GLU A 205 -51.00 -4.59 -21.86
N LEU A 206 -50.93 -3.93 -23.02
CA LEU A 206 -51.77 -4.24 -24.16
C LEU A 206 -51.08 -5.32 -25.00
N GLU A 207 -51.20 -6.58 -24.57
CA GLU A 207 -50.52 -7.72 -25.21
C GLU A 207 -50.85 -7.85 -26.72
N GLU A 208 -52.05 -7.43 -27.14
CA GLU A 208 -52.48 -7.37 -28.54
C GLU A 208 -51.66 -6.41 -29.41
N ARG A 209 -50.98 -5.45 -28.80
CA ARG A 209 -50.11 -4.45 -29.45
C ARG A 209 -48.63 -4.74 -29.23
N SER A 210 -48.29 -5.96 -28.82
CA SER A 210 -46.91 -6.37 -28.57
C SER A 210 -46.09 -6.41 -29.86
N GLU A 211 -44.86 -5.91 -29.76
CA GLU A 211 -43.85 -5.99 -30.81
C GLU A 211 -42.95 -7.21 -30.59
N LYS A 212 -42.55 -7.83 -31.70
CA LYS A 212 -41.76 -9.07 -31.72
C LYS A 212 -40.30 -8.82 -32.09
N ASP A 213 -39.41 -9.70 -31.63
CA ASP A 213 -38.03 -9.74 -32.09
C ASP A 213 -37.89 -10.47 -33.44
N ASN A 214 -36.67 -10.55 -33.96
CA ASN A 214 -36.36 -11.23 -35.22
C ASN A 214 -36.59 -12.76 -35.20
N HIS A 215 -36.83 -13.36 -34.03
CA HIS A 215 -37.15 -14.77 -33.86
C HIS A 215 -38.66 -15.00 -33.64
N GLY A 216 -39.47 -13.93 -33.75
CA GLY A 216 -40.92 -13.98 -33.58
C GLY A 216 -41.39 -14.00 -32.12
N ASN A 217 -40.49 -13.81 -31.15
CA ASN A 217 -40.81 -13.77 -29.73
C ASN A 217 -41.33 -12.38 -29.34
N LEU A 218 -42.35 -12.33 -28.48
CA LEU A 218 -42.86 -11.08 -27.93
C LEU A 218 -41.82 -10.49 -26.97
N VAL A 219 -41.34 -9.27 -27.24
CA VAL A 219 -40.27 -8.64 -26.45
C VAL A 219 -40.68 -7.30 -25.82
N TRP A 220 -41.73 -6.66 -26.31
CA TRP A 220 -42.19 -5.38 -25.80
C TRP A 220 -43.69 -5.16 -26.05
N ALA A 221 -44.46 -4.68 -25.07
CA ALA A 221 -45.87 -4.36 -25.22
C ALA A 221 -46.19 -2.97 -24.64
N PRO A 222 -46.93 -2.09 -25.34
CA PRO A 222 -47.27 -0.79 -24.80
C PRO A 222 -48.22 -0.94 -23.60
N TYR A 223 -48.04 -0.08 -22.60
CA TYR A 223 -48.97 0.01 -21.47
C TYR A 223 -50.29 0.67 -21.91
N SER A 224 -51.37 0.42 -21.15
CA SER A 224 -52.69 1.00 -21.43
C SER A 224 -52.66 2.53 -21.53
N ASP A 225 -53.55 3.08 -22.36
CA ASP A 225 -53.67 4.54 -22.49
C ASP A 225 -54.04 5.21 -21.15
N ALA A 226 -54.77 4.51 -20.28
CA ALA A 226 -55.08 4.95 -18.93
C ALA A 226 -53.83 5.06 -18.05
N ASN A 227 -52.95 4.05 -18.07
CA ASN A 227 -51.67 4.11 -17.35
C ASN A 227 -50.78 5.24 -17.88
N ARG A 228 -50.77 5.45 -19.20
CA ARG A 228 -49.98 6.51 -19.83
C ARG A 228 -50.49 7.89 -19.47
N ALA A 229 -51.80 8.10 -19.49
CA ALA A 229 -52.42 9.36 -19.11
C ALA A 229 -52.18 9.70 -17.63
N GLU A 230 -52.25 8.71 -16.72
CA GLU A 230 -51.92 8.89 -15.32
C GLU A 230 -50.44 9.27 -15.14
N TYR A 231 -49.53 8.56 -15.82
CA TYR A 231 -48.10 8.85 -15.73
C TYR A 231 -47.74 10.24 -16.29
N ASP A 232 -48.40 10.67 -17.37
CA ASP A 232 -48.26 12.04 -17.89
C ASP A 232 -48.78 13.12 -16.93
N GLU A 233 -49.82 12.81 -16.15
CA GLU A 233 -50.32 13.68 -15.10
C GLU A 233 -49.31 13.78 -13.94
N ILE A 234 -48.69 12.66 -13.54
CA ILE A 234 -47.60 12.66 -12.55
C ILE A 234 -46.44 13.53 -13.04
N ILE A 235 -46.01 13.36 -14.29
CA ILE A 235 -44.97 14.20 -14.91
C ILE A 235 -45.37 15.67 -14.85
N ARG A 236 -46.63 16.00 -15.15
CA ARG A 236 -47.13 17.39 -15.11
C ARG A 236 -47.05 17.99 -13.71
N GLN A 237 -47.38 17.22 -12.67
CA GLN A 237 -47.30 17.69 -11.28
C GLN A 237 -45.85 17.85 -10.83
N CYS A 238 -44.99 16.88 -11.15
CA CYS A 238 -43.55 16.96 -10.86
C CYS A 238 -42.88 18.15 -11.57
N GLU A 239 -43.20 18.37 -12.84
CA GLU A 239 -42.69 19.49 -13.64
C GLU A 239 -43.06 20.85 -13.02
N SER A 240 -44.29 20.99 -12.54
CA SER A 240 -44.75 22.20 -11.85
C SER A 240 -43.99 22.44 -10.53
N ASP A 241 -43.77 21.39 -9.74
CA ASP A 241 -43.07 21.51 -8.45
C ASP A 241 -41.60 21.81 -8.62
N TRP A 242 -40.88 21.06 -9.46
CA TRP A 242 -39.46 21.31 -9.71
C TRP A 242 -39.25 22.71 -10.28
N TRP A 243 -40.20 23.23 -11.05
CA TRP A 243 -40.17 24.60 -11.52
C TRP A 243 -40.35 25.62 -10.38
N ARG A 244 -41.29 25.39 -9.45
CA ARG A 244 -41.50 26.22 -8.24
C ARG A 244 -40.29 26.20 -7.30
N GLU A 245 -39.69 25.03 -7.13
CA GLU A 245 -38.42 24.81 -6.41
C GLU A 245 -37.26 25.62 -7.00
N GLY A 246 -37.34 25.98 -8.28
CA GLY A 246 -36.30 26.70 -9.00
C GLY A 246 -35.21 25.77 -9.56
N VAL A 247 -35.54 24.50 -9.81
CA VAL A 247 -34.70 23.60 -10.62
C VAL A 247 -34.53 24.21 -12.01
N SER A 248 -33.33 24.11 -12.60
CA SER A 248 -33.07 24.69 -13.93
C SER A 248 -33.88 23.98 -15.02
N ASP A 249 -34.28 24.73 -16.05
CA ASP A 249 -35.03 24.20 -17.19
C ASP A 249 -34.37 22.97 -17.83
N TYR A 250 -33.04 22.98 -17.95
CA TYR A 250 -32.26 21.87 -18.47
C TYR A 250 -32.40 20.60 -17.60
N ARG A 251 -32.33 20.76 -16.28
CA ARG A 251 -32.42 19.62 -15.34
C ARG A 251 -33.86 19.10 -15.26
N ILE A 252 -34.86 19.97 -15.32
CA ILE A 252 -36.28 19.58 -15.44
C ILE A 252 -36.49 18.78 -16.74
N GLU A 253 -35.97 19.26 -17.87
CA GLU A 253 -36.05 18.58 -19.15
C GLU A 253 -35.39 17.19 -19.12
N ASN A 254 -34.21 17.07 -18.51
CA ASN A 254 -33.55 15.78 -18.30
C ASN A 254 -34.36 14.84 -17.40
N ARG A 255 -34.93 15.33 -16.29
CA ARG A 255 -35.78 14.51 -15.40
C ARG A 255 -37.02 14.00 -16.12
N ILE A 256 -37.73 14.86 -16.85
CA ILE A 256 -38.92 14.45 -17.62
C ILE A 256 -38.54 13.46 -18.72
N THR A 257 -37.43 13.71 -19.44
CA THR A 257 -36.92 12.77 -20.45
C THR A 257 -36.61 11.41 -19.84
N THR A 258 -35.99 11.40 -18.66
CA THR A 258 -35.68 10.18 -17.92
C THR A 258 -36.95 9.46 -17.47
N MET A 259 -37.95 10.18 -16.94
CA MET A 259 -39.25 9.60 -16.58
C MET A 259 -39.94 8.94 -17.77
N LYS A 260 -39.95 9.60 -18.93
CA LYS A 260 -40.54 9.06 -20.17
C LYS A 260 -39.76 7.87 -20.70
N LEU A 261 -38.44 7.92 -20.63
CA LEU A 261 -37.57 6.80 -20.96
C LEU A 261 -37.86 5.59 -20.07
N PHE A 262 -37.98 5.77 -18.76
CA PHE A 262 -38.31 4.69 -17.83
C PHE A 262 -39.63 4.02 -18.20
N TYR A 263 -40.66 4.80 -18.50
CA TYR A 263 -41.96 4.28 -18.92
C TYR A 263 -41.87 3.39 -20.17
N ASP A 264 -41.03 3.76 -21.13
CA ASP A 264 -40.90 3.01 -22.37
C ASP A 264 -39.92 1.83 -22.27
N THR A 265 -38.90 1.91 -21.40
CA THR A 265 -37.73 1.00 -21.43
C THR A 265 -37.55 0.11 -20.20
N TRP A 266 -38.22 0.39 -19.07
CA TRP A 266 -38.20 -0.45 -17.87
C TRP A 266 -39.49 -1.24 -17.69
N ASP A 267 -39.39 -2.38 -17.00
CA ASP A 267 -40.55 -3.07 -16.46
C ASP A 267 -41.17 -2.24 -15.34
N MET A 268 -42.25 -1.52 -15.66
CA MET A 268 -42.93 -0.62 -14.73
C MET A 268 -43.58 -1.36 -13.57
N LYS A 269 -43.92 -2.65 -13.69
CA LYS A 269 -44.44 -3.45 -12.57
C LYS A 269 -43.36 -3.63 -11.50
N ARG A 270 -42.14 -3.95 -11.91
CA ARG A 270 -40.99 -4.06 -10.99
C ARG A 270 -40.56 -2.72 -10.42
N PHE A 271 -40.52 -1.69 -11.26
CA PHE A 271 -40.17 -0.34 -10.83
C PHE A 271 -41.17 0.20 -9.80
N TYR A 272 -42.48 0.04 -10.03
CA TYR A 272 -43.51 0.42 -9.07
C TYR A 272 -43.50 -0.43 -7.80
N LEU A 273 -43.19 -1.73 -7.89
CA LEU A 273 -43.01 -2.55 -6.69
C LEU A 273 -41.83 -2.07 -5.83
N HIS A 274 -40.73 -1.64 -6.46
CA HIS A 274 -39.60 -1.02 -5.78
C HIS A 274 -40.00 0.30 -5.10
N LEU A 275 -40.78 1.14 -5.78
CA LEU A 275 -41.31 2.37 -5.19
C LEU A 275 -42.26 2.12 -4.02
N LYS A 276 -43.16 1.13 -4.15
CA LYS A 276 -44.10 0.74 -3.09
C LYS A 276 -43.39 0.20 -1.85
N ASN A 277 -42.33 -0.59 -2.03
CA ASN A 277 -41.59 -1.22 -0.94
C ASN A 277 -40.49 -0.31 -0.36
N GLY A 278 -40.10 0.74 -1.07
CA GLY A 278 -39.10 1.71 -0.62
C GLY A 278 -39.72 2.91 0.11
N ASN A 279 -38.90 3.61 0.90
CA ASN A 279 -39.33 4.81 1.61
C ASN A 279 -39.05 6.08 0.78
N PHE A 280 -39.83 6.29 -0.28
CA PHE A 280 -39.70 7.43 -1.21
C PHE A 280 -40.83 8.47 -1.03
N SER A 281 -41.47 8.51 0.13
CA SER A 281 -42.49 9.52 0.42
C SER A 281 -41.84 10.89 0.63
N ARG A 282 -42.58 11.97 0.35
CA ARG A 282 -42.12 13.33 0.69
C ARG A 282 -41.85 13.44 2.19
N PRO A 283 -40.81 14.17 2.61
CA PRO A 283 -40.54 14.37 4.03
C PRO A 283 -41.73 15.04 4.71
N GLN A 284 -42.11 14.55 5.89
CA GLN A 284 -43.13 15.16 6.72
C GLN A 284 -42.64 16.52 7.24
N TYR A 285 -43.50 17.53 7.26
CA TYR A 285 -43.15 18.87 7.75
C TYR A 285 -42.64 18.83 9.18
N MET A 286 -41.41 19.30 9.39
CA MET A 286 -40.75 19.38 10.69
C MET A 286 -40.17 20.79 10.87
N PRO A 287 -40.89 21.73 11.51
CA PRO A 287 -40.39 23.09 11.72
C PRO A 287 -39.13 23.10 12.58
N LEU A 288 -38.29 24.11 12.38
CA LEU A 288 -37.19 24.43 13.31
C LEU A 288 -37.78 24.98 14.63
N SER A 289 -36.92 25.25 15.63
CA SER A 289 -37.34 25.90 16.88
C SER A 289 -38.06 27.22 16.61
N ASP A 290 -39.03 27.60 17.46
CA ASP A 290 -39.84 28.82 17.31
C ASP A 290 -39.00 30.09 17.04
N SER A 291 -37.85 30.22 17.72
CA SER A 291 -36.91 31.34 17.50
C SER A 291 -36.32 31.36 16.09
N GLU A 292 -35.95 30.19 15.56
CA GLU A 292 -35.43 30.05 14.20
C GLU A 292 -36.52 30.26 13.16
N MET A 293 -37.73 29.76 13.41
CA MET A 293 -38.88 30.01 12.53
C MET A 293 -39.20 31.50 12.43
N ALA A 294 -39.14 32.24 13.56
CA ALA A 294 -39.31 33.69 13.55
C ALA A 294 -38.24 34.40 12.69
N VAL A 295 -36.97 33.98 12.79
CA VAL A 295 -35.87 34.53 11.97
C VAL A 295 -36.06 34.22 10.48
N LEU A 296 -36.50 33.01 10.14
CA LEU A 296 -36.80 32.63 8.75
C LEU A 296 -37.95 33.48 8.18
N THR A 297 -39.07 33.58 8.92
CA THR A 297 -40.25 34.32 8.50
C THR A 297 -39.97 35.81 8.29
N ASP A 298 -39.25 36.44 9.23
CA ASP A 298 -38.87 37.86 9.13
C ASP A 298 -38.06 38.13 7.86
N LYS A 299 -37.06 37.29 7.58
CA LYS A 299 -36.17 37.46 6.44
C LYS A 299 -36.83 37.15 5.10
N ILE A 300 -37.69 36.14 5.04
CA ILE A 300 -38.49 35.87 3.84
C ILE A 300 -39.40 37.06 3.54
N ARG A 301 -40.05 37.67 4.55
CA ARG A 301 -40.88 38.88 4.35
C ARG A 301 -40.07 40.04 3.80
N GLN A 302 -38.86 40.24 4.30
CA GLN A 302 -37.96 41.30 3.85
C GLN A 302 -37.54 41.14 2.38
N HIS A 303 -37.27 39.91 1.93
CA HIS A 303 -36.63 39.65 0.63
C HIS A 303 -37.57 39.20 -0.49
N ARG A 304 -38.77 38.69 -0.19
CA ARG A 304 -39.71 38.19 -1.21
C ARG A 304 -40.20 39.32 -2.12
N LYS A 305 -40.06 39.12 -3.43
CA LYS A 305 -40.62 39.97 -4.48
C LYS A 305 -41.50 39.16 -5.44
N ARG A 306 -42.38 39.86 -6.17
CA ARG A 306 -43.20 39.25 -7.22
C ARG A 306 -42.29 38.74 -8.34
N GLY A 307 -42.50 37.48 -8.74
CA GLY A 307 -41.68 36.81 -9.76
C GLY A 307 -40.53 36.00 -9.19
N ASP A 308 -40.27 36.04 -7.87
CA ASP A 308 -39.24 35.20 -7.26
C ASP A 308 -39.71 33.72 -7.16
N ARG A 309 -38.81 32.80 -7.50
CA ARG A 309 -38.91 31.35 -7.20
C ARG A 309 -38.32 31.03 -5.82
N HIS A 310 -38.55 29.81 -5.32
CA HIS A 310 -38.04 29.41 -3.99
C HIS A 310 -36.52 29.59 -3.88
N SER A 311 -35.77 29.12 -4.88
CA SER A 311 -34.30 29.25 -4.92
C SER A 311 -33.80 30.70 -4.83
N GLU A 312 -34.52 31.66 -5.44
CA GLU A 312 -34.15 33.08 -5.43
C GLU A 312 -34.41 33.73 -4.06
N ILE A 313 -35.50 33.35 -3.38
CA ILE A 313 -35.79 33.79 -2.00
C ILE A 313 -34.72 33.26 -1.04
N ILE A 314 -34.42 31.95 -1.15
CA ILE A 314 -33.41 31.27 -0.34
C ILE A 314 -32.05 31.96 -0.52
N GLY A 315 -31.63 32.21 -1.77
CA GLY A 315 -30.37 32.88 -2.07
C GLY A 315 -30.27 34.28 -1.45
N LYS A 316 -31.35 35.07 -1.48
CA LYS A 316 -31.39 36.40 -0.84
C LYS A 316 -31.29 36.32 0.68
N CYS A 317 -32.01 35.39 1.32
CA CYS A 317 -31.98 35.22 2.76
C CYS A 317 -30.58 34.77 3.25
N LEU A 318 -29.99 33.78 2.58
CA LEU A 318 -28.63 33.30 2.89
C LEU A 318 -27.59 34.43 2.75
N ALA A 319 -27.66 35.23 1.69
CA ALA A 319 -26.75 36.35 1.48
C ALA A 319 -26.90 37.45 2.54
N ASP A 320 -28.11 37.68 3.06
CA ASP A 320 -28.38 38.66 4.10
C ASP A 320 -27.86 38.21 5.48
N TRP A 321 -28.08 36.94 5.83
CA TRP A 321 -27.53 36.36 7.07
C TRP A 321 -26.00 36.36 7.05
N ASP A 322 -25.37 35.99 5.94
CA ASP A 322 -23.91 36.02 5.78
C ASP A 322 -23.34 37.44 5.91
N ARG A 323 -24.01 38.44 5.29
CA ARG A 323 -23.63 39.86 5.43
C ARG A 323 -23.77 40.35 6.87
N SER A 324 -24.86 39.97 7.55
CA SER A 324 -25.12 40.37 8.93
C SER A 324 -24.07 39.79 9.88
N PHE A 325 -23.66 38.54 9.65
CA PHE A 325 -22.59 37.90 10.42
C PHE A 325 -21.24 38.61 10.21
N LYS A 326 -20.87 38.91 8.95
CA LYS A 326 -19.64 39.66 8.64
C LYS A 326 -19.59 41.03 9.31
N ALA A 327 -20.68 41.80 9.22
CA ALA A 327 -20.76 43.11 9.87
C ALA A 327 -20.65 43.03 11.40
N LYS A 328 -21.25 42.00 12.02
CA LYS A 328 -21.14 41.77 13.47
C LYS A 328 -19.69 41.50 13.88
N ARG A 329 -18.97 40.71 13.07
CA ARG A 329 -17.56 40.38 13.30
C ARG A 329 -16.65 41.59 13.18
N GLU A 330 -16.84 42.42 12.16
CA GLU A 330 -16.08 43.68 12.00
C GLU A 330 -16.29 44.63 13.19
N ALA A 331 -17.48 44.63 13.80
CA ALA A 331 -17.81 45.47 14.96
C ALA A 331 -17.25 44.97 16.30
N GLU A 332 -16.96 43.66 16.45
CA GLU A 332 -16.48 43.06 17.72
C GLU A 332 -14.97 43.29 18.00
N GLY A 333 -14.21 43.80 17.03
CA GLY A 333 -12.79 44.15 17.17
C GLY A 333 -11.82 42.96 17.20
N ASP A 334 -10.51 43.25 17.30
CA ASP A 334 -9.43 42.26 17.25
C ASP A 334 -9.28 41.51 18.59
N ARG A 335 -9.97 40.38 18.71
CA ARG A 335 -9.65 39.33 19.70
C ARG A 335 -8.72 38.26 19.11
N GLY A 336 -8.17 38.52 17.93
CA GLY A 336 -7.54 37.53 17.06
C GLY A 336 -6.10 37.20 17.40
N GLU A 337 -5.29 38.16 17.84
CA GLU A 337 -3.83 37.96 17.99
C GLU A 337 -3.45 36.77 18.88
N ALA A 338 -4.07 36.63 20.05
CA ALA A 338 -3.81 35.50 20.96
C ALA A 338 -4.26 34.15 20.37
N LEU A 339 -5.40 34.12 19.67
CA LEU A 339 -5.91 32.92 19.00
C LEU A 339 -5.08 32.55 17.76
N VAL A 340 -4.61 33.54 17.01
CA VAL A 340 -3.70 33.37 15.87
C VAL A 340 -2.37 32.80 16.36
N ASN A 341 -1.78 33.37 17.42
CA ASN A 341 -0.55 32.85 17.99
C ASN A 341 -0.73 31.43 18.56
N GLY A 342 -1.86 31.15 19.21
CA GLY A 342 -2.20 29.80 19.65
C GLY A 342 -2.27 28.79 18.49
N MET A 343 -2.94 29.17 17.39
CA MET A 343 -3.04 28.36 16.18
C MET A 343 -1.67 28.17 15.50
N ILE A 344 -0.84 29.21 15.41
CA ILE A 344 0.52 29.12 14.85
C ILE A 344 1.37 28.13 15.67
N ALA A 345 1.36 28.25 17.01
CA ALA A 345 2.09 27.33 17.88
C ALA A 345 1.66 25.87 17.68
N GLU A 346 0.35 25.63 17.65
CA GLU A 346 -0.24 24.30 17.41
C GLU A 346 0.15 23.72 16.04
N LEU A 347 0.14 24.53 14.98
CA LEU A 347 0.57 24.10 13.65
C LEU A 347 2.07 23.78 13.60
N TYR A 348 2.90 24.57 14.28
CA TYR A 348 4.34 24.34 14.38
C TYR A 348 4.65 23.04 15.14
N GLU A 349 3.97 22.77 16.25
CA GLU A 349 4.10 21.51 16.97
C GLU A 349 3.66 20.31 16.11
N ALA A 350 2.56 20.43 15.37
CA ALA A 350 2.06 19.35 14.52
C ALA A 350 2.96 19.05 13.31
N ILE A 351 3.43 20.09 12.61
CA ILE A 351 4.12 19.99 11.33
C ILE A 351 5.65 19.91 11.50
N LEU A 352 6.23 20.74 12.37
CA LEU A 352 7.67 20.88 12.55
C LEU A 352 8.17 20.29 13.89
N GLU A 353 7.24 19.90 14.78
CA GLU A 353 7.54 19.24 16.06
C GLU A 353 8.46 20.08 16.95
N ARG A 354 8.20 21.39 16.99
CA ARG A 354 8.79 22.37 17.89
C ARG A 354 7.89 23.59 17.97
N LEU A 355 8.16 24.47 18.92
CA LEU A 355 7.56 25.80 18.95
C LEU A 355 8.25 26.75 17.94
N PRO A 356 7.54 27.79 17.45
CA PRO A 356 8.13 28.84 16.63
C PRO A 356 9.08 29.73 17.46
N THR A 357 10.06 30.31 16.79
CA THR A 357 10.84 31.45 17.32
C THR A 357 10.01 32.74 17.30
N GLN A 358 10.45 33.79 18.00
CA GLN A 358 9.75 35.07 18.01
C GLN A 358 9.62 35.70 16.61
N SER A 359 10.63 35.56 15.75
CA SER A 359 10.57 36.04 14.35
C SER A 359 9.53 35.26 13.56
N GLU A 360 9.53 33.93 13.70
CA GLU A 360 8.57 33.06 13.03
C GLU A 360 7.13 33.34 13.47
N PHE A 361 6.88 33.63 14.76
CA PHE A 361 5.56 34.08 15.20
C PHE A 361 5.11 35.34 14.45
N ALA A 362 5.96 36.36 14.39
CA ALA A 362 5.64 37.63 13.74
C ALA A 362 5.38 37.45 12.23
N GLU A 363 6.27 36.75 11.53
CA GLU A 363 6.18 36.53 10.08
C GLU A 363 4.93 35.72 9.70
N ASN A 364 4.63 34.64 10.43
CA ASN A 364 3.48 33.80 10.13
C ASN A 364 2.16 34.48 10.48
N ALA A 365 2.12 35.31 11.54
CA ALA A 365 0.93 36.09 11.89
C ALA A 365 0.62 37.15 10.81
N GLU A 366 1.64 37.86 10.32
CA GLU A 366 1.51 38.80 9.21
C GLU A 366 1.00 38.09 7.95
N GLN A 367 1.61 36.96 7.59
CA GLN A 367 1.22 36.19 6.41
C GLN A 367 -0.21 35.63 6.53
N PHE A 368 -0.62 35.14 7.71
CA PHE A 368 -1.97 34.68 7.96
C PHE A 368 -2.99 35.80 7.76
N ASN A 369 -2.77 36.98 8.35
CA ASN A 369 -3.67 38.12 8.24
C ASN A 369 -3.85 38.57 6.77
N LEU A 370 -2.75 38.63 6.01
CA LEU A 370 -2.78 38.97 4.59
C LEU A 370 -3.59 37.98 3.74
N TYR A 371 -3.55 36.69 4.07
CA TYR A 371 -4.41 35.70 3.41
C TYR A 371 -5.86 35.78 3.90
N ALA A 372 -6.08 36.00 5.19
CA ALA A 372 -7.40 36.06 5.81
C ALA A 372 -8.26 37.14 5.14
N GLU A 373 -7.68 38.31 4.85
CA GLU A 373 -8.34 39.40 4.12
C GLU A 373 -8.77 39.00 2.69
N LYS A 374 -7.95 38.19 2.01
CA LYS A 374 -8.16 37.86 0.58
C LYS A 374 -9.08 36.66 0.36
N VAL A 375 -8.95 35.63 1.19
CA VAL A 375 -9.57 34.31 0.94
C VAL A 375 -10.42 33.80 2.10
N GLY A 376 -10.49 34.51 3.22
CA GLY A 376 -11.16 34.09 4.44
C GLY A 376 -10.30 33.19 5.31
N TRP A 377 -10.69 33.05 6.58
CA TRP A 377 -9.83 32.51 7.63
C TRP A 377 -9.46 31.05 7.42
N GLN A 378 -10.41 30.17 7.14
CA GLN A 378 -10.12 28.75 6.91
C GLN A 378 -9.12 28.52 5.77
N LYS A 379 -9.26 29.26 4.65
CA LYS A 379 -8.32 29.15 3.53
C LYS A 379 -6.97 29.78 3.86
N ALA A 380 -6.93 30.81 4.71
CA ALA A 380 -5.71 31.40 5.21
C ALA A 380 -4.94 30.41 6.13
N ILE A 381 -5.63 29.71 7.03
CA ILE A 381 -5.06 28.59 7.80
C ILE A 381 -4.46 27.55 6.83
N GLY A 382 -5.23 27.14 5.81
CA GLY A 382 -4.74 26.22 4.78
C GLY A 382 -3.49 26.73 4.05
N LYS A 383 -3.40 28.03 3.76
CA LYS A 383 -2.22 28.65 3.11
C LYS A 383 -0.99 28.67 4.01
N LEU A 384 -1.19 28.90 5.31
CA LEU A 384 -0.11 28.82 6.29
C LEU A 384 0.41 27.38 6.39
N ILE A 385 -0.49 26.39 6.49
CA ILE A 385 -0.13 24.96 6.47
C ILE A 385 0.61 24.58 5.18
N GLU A 386 0.13 25.05 4.02
CA GLU A 386 0.83 24.84 2.74
C GLU A 386 2.28 25.35 2.82
N SER A 387 2.50 26.53 3.41
CA SER A 387 3.82 27.16 3.53
C SER A 387 4.74 26.38 4.47
N LEU A 388 4.23 25.92 5.62
CA LEU A 388 4.98 25.10 6.57
C LEU A 388 5.38 23.74 6.00
N VAL A 389 4.47 23.07 5.28
CA VAL A 389 4.76 21.78 4.62
C VAL A 389 5.74 21.93 3.45
N LEU A 390 5.77 23.08 2.79
CA LEU A 390 6.73 23.40 1.72
C LEU A 390 8.09 23.86 2.26
N SER A 391 8.23 24.07 3.57
CA SER A 391 9.49 24.50 4.17
C SER A 391 10.59 23.45 4.00
N SER A 392 11.83 23.92 3.92
CA SER A 392 13.00 23.03 3.92
C SER A 392 13.07 22.21 5.20
N GLU A 393 12.67 22.75 6.36
CA GLU A 393 12.68 22.01 7.63
C GLU A 393 11.68 20.83 7.64
N PHE A 394 10.53 20.96 6.98
CA PHE A 394 9.62 19.82 6.85
C PHE A 394 10.24 18.71 5.99
N ALA A 395 10.84 19.08 4.86
CA ALA A 395 11.40 18.16 3.87
C ALA A 395 12.74 17.54 4.29
N TYR A 396 13.58 18.30 4.99
CA TYR A 396 14.95 17.93 5.33
C TYR A 396 15.11 17.77 6.83
N ARG A 397 15.89 16.75 7.23
CA ARG A 397 16.38 16.64 8.60
C ARG A 397 17.44 17.71 8.85
N ASP A 398 17.21 18.54 9.86
CA ASP A 398 18.22 19.41 10.45
C ASP A 398 19.15 18.59 11.37
N GLU A 399 20.46 18.76 11.20
CA GLU A 399 21.49 18.16 12.06
C GLU A 399 22.63 19.15 12.35
N PHE A 400 22.32 20.44 12.50
CA PHE A 400 23.34 21.41 12.89
C PHE A 400 23.81 21.20 14.35
N GLY A 401 25.12 21.38 14.57
CA GLY A 401 25.71 21.33 15.90
C GLY A 401 25.48 22.63 16.64
N HIS A 402 24.47 22.68 17.50
CA HIS A 402 24.16 23.84 18.35
C HIS A 402 24.60 23.66 19.81
N GLY A 403 25.19 22.51 20.15
CA GLY A 403 25.70 22.22 21.47
C GLY A 403 27.06 22.86 21.75
N VAL A 404 27.64 22.42 22.86
CA VAL A 404 28.97 22.86 23.32
C VAL A 404 30.01 22.48 22.29
N GLU A 405 30.91 23.43 22.02
CA GLU A 405 32.06 23.27 21.14
C GLU A 405 33.18 22.52 21.88
N ASP A 406 33.75 21.51 21.22
CA ASP A 406 34.91 20.78 21.72
C ASP A 406 36.23 21.49 21.39
N ALA A 407 37.35 20.90 21.82
CA ALA A 407 38.68 21.47 21.59
C ALA A 407 39.07 21.59 20.09
N ASP A 408 38.36 20.88 19.20
CA ASP A 408 38.60 20.86 17.76
C ASP A 408 37.58 21.71 16.98
N GLY A 409 36.78 22.53 17.67
CA GLY A 409 35.76 23.38 17.05
C GLY A 409 34.51 22.63 16.59
N ARG A 410 34.34 21.35 16.96
CA ARG A 410 33.15 20.55 16.66
C ARG A 410 32.13 20.76 17.75
N ARG A 411 30.86 20.87 17.37
CA ARG A 411 29.76 21.05 18.32
C ARG A 411 28.97 19.76 18.47
N MET A 412 28.64 19.41 19.71
CA MET A 412 27.68 18.35 19.95
C MET A 412 26.30 18.74 19.40
N MET A 413 25.52 17.75 18.97
CA MET A 413 24.13 17.99 18.61
C MET A 413 23.33 18.48 19.82
N SER A 414 22.31 19.32 19.60
CA SER A 414 21.37 19.64 20.68
C SER A 414 20.62 18.37 21.10
N PRO A 415 20.16 18.24 22.37
CA PRO A 415 19.39 17.07 22.81
C PRO A 415 18.19 16.77 21.89
N ARG A 416 17.47 17.80 21.44
CA ARG A 416 16.40 17.63 20.44
C ARG A 416 16.94 17.06 19.11
N GLY A 417 18.01 17.64 18.56
CA GLY A 417 18.60 17.11 17.34
C GLY A 417 19.02 15.64 17.51
N ALA A 418 19.63 15.32 18.65
CA ALA A 418 20.09 13.98 19.00
C ALA A 418 18.96 12.96 19.00
N SER A 419 17.80 13.30 19.57
CA SER A 419 16.65 12.39 19.60
C SER A 419 16.15 12.08 18.19
N TYR A 420 16.05 13.08 17.30
CA TYR A 420 15.66 12.86 15.90
C TYR A 420 16.74 12.10 15.12
N ALA A 421 18.02 12.36 15.38
CA ALA A 421 19.11 11.67 14.72
C ALA A 421 19.09 10.17 15.05
N LEU A 422 18.87 9.81 16.32
CA LEU A 422 18.74 8.44 16.81
C LEU A 422 17.48 7.76 16.29
N ALA A 423 16.31 8.41 16.43
CA ALA A 423 15.05 7.94 15.90
C ALA A 423 15.19 7.57 14.42
N TYR A 424 15.61 8.52 13.59
CA TYR A 424 15.80 8.29 12.15
C TYR A 424 17.05 7.49 11.77
N ALA A 425 17.90 7.07 12.71
CA ALA A 425 18.96 6.10 12.44
C ALA A 425 18.43 4.66 12.58
N LEU A 426 17.47 4.44 13.48
CA LEU A 426 16.99 3.10 13.85
C LEU A 426 15.53 2.82 13.44
N THR A 427 14.73 3.85 13.19
CA THR A 427 13.32 3.80 12.81
C THR A 427 13.01 4.80 11.68
N ASP A 428 11.75 4.81 11.22
CA ASP A 428 11.24 5.79 10.26
C ASP A 428 10.36 6.87 10.90
N THR A 429 10.26 6.84 12.23
CA THR A 429 9.35 7.65 13.02
C THR A 429 10.10 8.76 13.76
N SER A 430 9.38 9.81 14.13
CA SER A 430 9.86 10.81 15.10
C SER A 430 10.25 10.17 16.44
N PRO A 431 10.99 10.88 17.31
CA PRO A 431 11.31 10.43 18.66
C PRO A 431 10.09 9.87 19.39
N ASP A 432 10.27 8.71 20.02
CA ASP A 432 9.25 8.14 20.90
C ASP A 432 9.17 8.90 22.23
N ASP A 433 8.12 8.66 23.00
CA ASP A 433 7.91 9.34 24.29
C ASP A 433 9.11 9.19 25.24
N HIS A 434 9.81 8.06 25.19
CA HIS A 434 11.03 7.83 25.98
C HIS A 434 12.17 8.76 25.57
N LEU A 435 12.42 8.94 24.27
CA LEU A 435 13.41 9.90 23.78
C LEU A 435 13.01 11.34 24.11
N ILE A 436 11.73 11.69 23.96
CA ILE A 436 11.22 13.03 24.32
C ILE A 436 11.47 13.30 25.81
N GLN A 437 11.09 12.37 26.69
CA GLN A 437 11.35 12.48 28.13
C GLN A 437 12.85 12.50 28.47
N ALA A 438 13.69 11.78 27.70
CA ALA A 438 15.14 11.84 27.89
C ALA A 438 15.69 13.23 27.55
N VAL A 439 15.16 13.90 26.52
CA VAL A 439 15.50 15.28 26.18
C VAL A 439 15.06 16.24 27.27
N GLU A 440 13.80 16.16 27.71
CA GLU A 440 13.24 17.02 28.77
C GLU A 440 13.98 16.87 30.11
N ALA A 441 14.40 15.65 30.45
CA ALA A 441 15.16 15.36 31.66
C ALA A 441 16.67 15.65 31.53
N GLY A 442 17.15 16.16 30.39
CA GLY A 442 18.57 16.42 30.14
C GLY A 442 19.43 15.14 30.07
N ARG A 443 18.82 13.97 29.84
CA ARG A 443 19.47 12.66 29.75
C ARG A 443 19.77 12.26 28.31
N LEU A 444 20.11 13.21 27.45
CA LEU A 444 20.57 12.96 26.07
C LEU A 444 21.71 13.91 25.69
N ALA A 445 22.69 14.03 26.59
CA ALA A 445 23.81 14.97 26.47
C ALA A 445 25.18 14.29 26.50
N THR A 446 25.25 12.99 26.80
CA THR A 446 26.51 12.24 26.89
C THR A 446 26.49 10.99 26.03
N ARG A 447 27.66 10.42 25.70
CA ARG A 447 27.74 9.16 24.95
C ARG A 447 27.06 8.00 25.67
N LYS A 448 27.13 7.96 27.01
CA LYS A 448 26.43 6.97 27.82
C LYS A 448 24.92 7.09 27.69
N ASP A 449 24.40 8.31 27.53
CA ASP A 449 22.99 8.52 27.24
C ASP A 449 22.61 7.99 25.86
N TYR A 450 23.41 8.30 24.84
CA TYR A 450 23.19 7.77 23.48
C TYR A 450 23.20 6.24 23.49
N GLU A 451 24.21 5.63 24.12
CA GLU A 451 24.32 4.18 24.22
C GLU A 451 23.08 3.56 24.87
N ARG A 452 22.63 4.13 26.01
CA ARG A 452 21.42 3.67 26.70
C ARG A 452 20.21 3.69 25.77
N GLU A 453 20.00 4.78 25.05
CA GLU A 453 18.84 4.91 24.15
C GLU A 453 18.98 4.04 22.90
N VAL A 454 20.16 3.91 22.31
CA VAL A 454 20.42 3.02 21.17
C VAL A 454 20.13 1.57 21.55
N ARG A 455 20.67 1.09 22.68
CA ARG A 455 20.44 -0.27 23.17
C ARG A 455 18.95 -0.53 23.45
N ARG A 456 18.27 0.43 24.09
CA ARG A 456 16.81 0.37 24.30
C ARG A 456 16.09 0.19 22.98
N MET A 457 16.39 1.04 21.99
CA MET A 457 15.73 1.02 20.68
C MET A 457 16.02 -0.27 19.90
N LEU A 458 17.23 -0.82 19.96
CA LEU A 458 17.60 -2.09 19.32
C LEU A 458 16.85 -3.30 19.93
N GLY A 459 16.54 -3.23 21.23
CA GLY A 459 15.78 -4.26 21.95
C GLY A 459 14.26 -4.22 21.72
N ARG A 460 13.71 -3.20 21.05
CA ARG A 460 12.25 -3.04 20.90
C ARG A 460 11.65 -4.09 19.97
N ARG A 461 10.44 -4.55 20.32
CA ARG A 461 9.61 -5.50 19.56
C ARG A 461 8.12 -5.14 19.55
N ASP A 462 7.78 -3.97 20.09
CA ASP A 462 6.42 -3.50 20.34
C ASP A 462 5.77 -2.79 19.14
N GLN A 463 6.54 -2.53 18.07
CA GLN A 463 6.07 -1.84 16.87
C GLN A 463 6.27 -2.70 15.63
N TRP A 464 5.27 -2.73 14.75
CA TRP A 464 5.40 -3.31 13.42
C TRP A 464 5.67 -2.21 12.39
N CYS A 465 6.61 -2.47 11.49
CA CYS A 465 7.00 -1.56 10.42
C CYS A 465 6.86 -2.28 9.07
N VAL A 466 6.39 -1.57 8.05
CA VAL A 466 6.45 -2.00 6.66
C VAL A 466 7.91 -1.97 6.20
N ILE A 467 8.43 -3.09 5.71
CA ILE A 467 9.81 -3.20 5.24
C ILE A 467 9.94 -2.57 3.85
N ASP A 468 9.06 -2.95 2.93
CA ASP A 468 9.10 -2.56 1.53
C ASP A 468 7.69 -2.57 0.93
N GLU A 469 7.24 -1.41 0.47
CA GLU A 469 5.91 -1.25 -0.09
C GLU A 469 5.75 -1.86 -1.47
N ASN A 470 6.80 -1.97 -2.28
CA ASN A 470 6.67 -2.55 -3.62
C ASN A 470 6.35 -4.04 -3.52
N VAL A 471 7.01 -4.73 -2.59
CA VAL A 471 6.71 -6.11 -2.24
C VAL A 471 5.28 -6.24 -1.71
N GLN A 472 4.83 -5.27 -0.90
CA GLN A 472 3.49 -5.24 -0.33
C GLN A 472 2.38 -4.92 -1.36
N ALA A 473 2.63 -3.97 -2.28
CA ALA A 473 1.65 -3.45 -3.25
C ALA A 473 1.23 -4.50 -4.28
N ALA A 474 2.08 -5.49 -4.53
CA ALA A 474 1.72 -6.67 -5.31
C ALA A 474 0.59 -7.50 -4.65
N ASN A 475 0.21 -7.21 -3.39
CA ASN A 475 -0.74 -7.97 -2.57
C ASN A 475 -0.39 -9.47 -2.44
N LEU A 476 0.88 -9.82 -2.68
CA LEU A 476 1.35 -11.20 -2.65
C LEU A 476 1.76 -11.61 -1.23
N ASN A 477 2.55 -10.78 -0.54
CA ASN A 477 2.96 -10.96 0.86
C ASN A 477 3.11 -9.58 1.56
N ALA A 478 2.72 -9.47 2.85
CA ALA A 478 3.00 -8.32 3.70
C ALA A 478 4.48 -8.34 4.10
N SER A 479 5.21 -7.37 3.56
CA SER A 479 6.60 -7.09 3.88
C SER A 479 6.65 -6.28 5.17
N VAL A 480 6.63 -6.95 6.33
CA VAL A 480 6.55 -6.29 7.66
C VAL A 480 7.52 -6.91 8.66
N THR A 481 8.02 -6.14 9.61
CA THR A 481 8.87 -6.62 10.72
C THR A 481 8.53 -5.92 12.03
N ASN A 482 8.76 -6.59 13.16
CA ASN A 482 8.76 -5.98 14.48
C ASN A 482 10.16 -5.85 15.09
N GLN A 483 11.21 -6.25 14.37
CA GLN A 483 12.57 -5.89 14.73
C GLN A 483 12.84 -4.41 14.36
N PRO A 484 13.89 -3.78 14.93
CA PRO A 484 14.33 -2.46 14.51
C PRO A 484 14.56 -2.43 13.00
N ILE A 485 13.63 -1.80 12.28
CA ILE A 485 13.46 -1.94 10.82
C ILE A 485 14.73 -1.65 10.04
N ARG A 486 15.57 -0.75 10.55
CA ARG A 486 16.81 -0.33 9.89
C ARG A 486 17.90 -1.40 9.89
N LYS A 487 17.87 -2.37 10.81
CA LYS A 487 18.78 -3.54 10.76
C LYS A 487 18.51 -4.37 9.51
N LEU A 488 17.26 -4.77 9.31
CA LEU A 488 16.86 -5.58 8.16
C LEU A 488 17.05 -4.84 6.84
N ARG A 489 16.63 -3.57 6.77
CA ARG A 489 16.79 -2.78 5.54
C ARG A 489 18.25 -2.56 5.15
N PHE A 490 19.18 -2.45 6.10
CA PHE A 490 20.60 -2.39 5.77
C PHE A 490 21.03 -3.61 4.94
N PHE A 491 20.67 -4.82 5.37
CA PHE A 491 21.06 -6.04 4.65
C PHE A 491 20.29 -6.22 3.33
N ARG A 492 19.01 -5.81 3.27
CA ARG A 492 18.26 -5.71 2.00
C ARG A 492 19.01 -4.85 0.99
N ASP A 493 19.41 -3.64 1.39
CA ASP A 493 20.09 -2.69 0.53
C ASP A 493 21.51 -3.16 0.17
N PHE A 494 22.19 -3.80 1.12
CA PHE A 494 23.55 -4.30 0.94
C PHE A 494 23.59 -5.45 -0.09
N PHE A 495 22.78 -6.49 0.12
CA PHE A 495 22.72 -7.65 -0.78
C PHE A 495 21.92 -7.39 -2.05
N GLY A 496 20.89 -6.53 -1.97
CA GLY A 496 20.06 -6.16 -3.12
C GLY A 496 19.10 -7.23 -3.59
N TYR A 497 18.81 -8.26 -2.77
CA TYR A 497 17.90 -9.36 -3.14
C TYR A 497 16.45 -8.94 -3.48
N PRO A 498 15.89 -7.80 -3.00
CA PRO A 498 14.55 -7.39 -3.42
C PRO A 498 14.43 -7.08 -4.93
N LYS A 499 15.54 -6.74 -5.60
CA LYS A 499 15.58 -6.50 -7.05
C LYS A 499 15.16 -7.71 -7.88
N ALA A 500 15.07 -8.90 -7.29
CA ALA A 500 14.51 -10.06 -7.96
C ALA A 500 13.11 -9.80 -8.53
N GLN A 501 12.31 -8.91 -7.90
CA GLN A 501 11.00 -8.51 -8.42
C GLN A 501 11.05 -7.74 -9.75
N ASP A 502 12.17 -7.08 -10.04
CA ASP A 502 12.35 -6.29 -11.27
C ASP A 502 12.82 -7.16 -12.45
N VAL A 503 13.22 -8.41 -12.18
CA VAL A 503 13.72 -9.36 -13.19
C VAL A 503 12.55 -10.20 -13.71
N PHE A 504 12.21 -9.99 -14.97
CA PHE A 504 11.08 -10.68 -15.59
C PHE A 504 11.52 -12.03 -16.15
N LYS A 505 10.84 -13.10 -15.75
CA LYS A 505 11.02 -14.43 -16.33
C LYS A 505 9.72 -14.91 -16.97
N ASP A 506 9.84 -15.63 -18.08
CA ASP A 506 8.69 -16.27 -18.70
C ASP A 506 8.17 -17.43 -17.82
N ASP A 507 6.87 -17.41 -17.51
CA ASP A 507 6.19 -18.47 -16.76
C ASP A 507 6.37 -19.85 -17.44
N SER A 508 6.49 -19.87 -18.77
CA SER A 508 6.74 -21.08 -19.57
C SER A 508 8.12 -21.70 -19.32
N ARG A 509 9.14 -20.90 -18.98
CA ARG A 509 10.51 -21.37 -18.64
C ARG A 509 10.60 -21.78 -17.17
N PHE A 510 9.87 -21.09 -16.30
CA PHE A 510 9.80 -21.44 -14.88
C PHE A 510 9.21 -22.84 -14.70
N GLY A 511 8.18 -23.16 -15.49
CA GLY A 511 7.61 -24.50 -15.57
C GLY A 511 6.61 -24.82 -14.46
N ALA A 512 6.61 -24.12 -13.33
CA ALA A 512 5.81 -24.46 -12.16
C ALA A 512 5.04 -23.26 -11.61
N GLY A 513 3.87 -22.92 -12.14
CA GLY A 513 3.05 -21.82 -11.62
C GLY A 513 3.46 -20.43 -12.14
N ARG A 514 3.22 -19.37 -11.36
CA ARG A 514 3.50 -17.97 -11.74
C ARG A 514 4.78 -17.47 -11.08
N HIS A 515 5.74 -17.02 -11.89
CA HIS A 515 7.04 -16.55 -11.43
C HIS A 515 6.93 -15.39 -10.43
N GLU A 516 6.22 -14.33 -10.80
CA GLU A 516 6.07 -13.10 -9.99
C GLU A 516 5.57 -13.39 -8.56
N GLN A 517 4.59 -14.29 -8.43
CA GLN A 517 4.00 -14.66 -7.14
C GLN A 517 5.02 -15.39 -6.24
N ALA A 518 5.84 -16.24 -6.85
CA ALA A 518 6.83 -17.01 -6.14
C ALA A 518 8.10 -16.20 -5.81
N VAL A 519 8.50 -15.23 -6.63
CA VAL A 519 9.63 -14.34 -6.31
C VAL A 519 9.36 -13.49 -5.07
N SER A 520 8.13 -12.95 -4.93
CA SER A 520 7.76 -12.23 -3.71
C SER A 520 7.93 -13.11 -2.45
N ARG A 521 7.66 -14.42 -2.55
CA ARG A 521 7.88 -15.38 -1.46
C ARG A 521 9.37 -15.58 -1.17
N LEU A 522 10.21 -15.69 -2.20
CA LEU A 522 11.66 -15.82 -2.02
C LEU A 522 12.25 -14.61 -1.30
N ILE A 523 11.72 -13.41 -1.54
CA ILE A 523 12.15 -12.19 -0.84
C ILE A 523 11.75 -12.26 0.64
N ASP A 524 10.51 -12.66 0.95
CA ASP A 524 10.03 -12.86 2.32
C ASP A 524 10.84 -13.94 3.07
N GLU A 525 11.16 -15.05 2.41
CA GLU A 525 12.03 -16.12 2.95
C GLU A 525 13.45 -15.61 3.24
N ALA A 526 14.02 -14.77 2.36
CA ALA A 526 15.30 -14.13 2.59
C ALA A 526 15.25 -13.15 3.76
N ASP A 527 14.19 -12.35 3.88
CA ASP A 527 13.99 -11.45 5.03
C ASP A 527 13.91 -12.23 6.34
N MET A 528 13.13 -13.31 6.37
CA MET A 528 13.00 -14.18 7.54
C MET A 528 14.34 -14.79 7.94
N LEU A 529 15.17 -15.22 6.97
CA LEU A 529 16.52 -15.72 7.25
C LEU A 529 17.40 -14.63 7.87
N VAL A 530 17.40 -13.43 7.29
CA VAL A 530 18.19 -12.29 7.79
C VAL A 530 17.74 -11.92 9.20
N GLU A 531 16.44 -11.78 9.43
CA GLU A 531 15.87 -11.49 10.76
C GLU A 531 16.24 -12.55 11.80
N HIS A 532 16.22 -13.82 11.42
CA HIS A 532 16.57 -14.93 12.29
C HIS A 532 18.04 -14.91 12.72
N ILE A 533 18.94 -14.48 11.83
CA ILE A 533 20.36 -14.27 12.14
C ILE A 533 20.52 -13.02 13.02
N LEU A 534 19.83 -11.93 12.69
CA LEU A 534 19.88 -10.67 13.45
C LEU A 534 19.28 -10.76 14.85
N GLU A 535 18.37 -11.70 15.09
CA GLU A 535 17.79 -11.96 16.40
C GLU A 535 18.73 -12.74 17.32
N ARG A 536 19.55 -13.64 16.76
CA ARG A 536 20.63 -14.29 17.52
C ARG A 536 21.81 -13.36 17.75
N ASP A 537 22.10 -12.53 16.76
CA ASP A 537 23.14 -11.50 16.79
C ASP A 537 24.54 -12.06 17.14
N GLU A 538 24.87 -13.21 16.57
CA GLU A 538 26.15 -13.89 16.74
C GLU A 538 26.77 -14.19 15.37
N GLN A 539 28.04 -13.81 15.19
CA GLN A 539 28.80 -13.97 13.95
C GLN A 539 28.00 -13.56 12.70
N VAL A 540 27.27 -12.44 12.80
CA VAL A 540 26.18 -12.10 11.88
C VAL A 540 26.63 -12.11 10.41
N PHE A 541 27.80 -11.55 10.10
CA PHE A 541 28.29 -11.50 8.72
C PHE A 541 28.69 -12.87 8.19
N GLU A 542 29.31 -13.71 9.02
CA GLU A 542 29.69 -15.07 8.65
C GLU A 542 28.45 -15.93 8.44
N GLN A 543 27.47 -15.88 9.35
CA GLN A 543 26.21 -16.62 9.24
C GLN A 543 25.42 -16.23 7.97
N LEU A 544 25.36 -14.92 7.64
CA LEU A 544 24.71 -14.44 6.41
C LEU A 544 25.39 -14.96 5.15
N LEU A 545 26.70 -15.20 5.18
CA LEU A 545 27.45 -15.72 4.06
C LEU A 545 27.50 -17.26 4.04
N THR A 546 27.41 -17.95 5.18
CA THR A 546 27.77 -19.38 5.25
C THR A 546 26.67 -20.32 5.73
N THR A 547 25.53 -19.82 6.22
CA THR A 547 24.45 -20.71 6.70
C THR A 547 23.99 -21.69 5.62
N ASP A 548 23.83 -22.95 5.97
CA ASP A 548 23.22 -23.99 5.14
C ASP A 548 21.73 -24.20 5.49
N ARG A 549 21.19 -23.38 6.39
CA ARG A 549 19.83 -23.44 6.89
C ARG A 549 18.96 -22.32 6.33
N PHE A 550 17.82 -22.67 5.76
CA PHE A 550 16.92 -21.73 5.09
C PHE A 550 15.45 -21.93 5.49
N PHE A 551 14.66 -20.88 5.28
CA PHE A 551 13.21 -20.97 5.26
C PHE A 551 12.74 -21.27 3.84
N ILE A 552 11.90 -22.28 3.67
CA ILE A 552 11.29 -22.68 2.40
C ILE A 552 9.82 -22.96 2.67
N TYR A 553 8.96 -22.17 2.06
CA TYR A 553 7.50 -22.25 2.14
C TYR A 553 7.02 -22.37 3.61
N HIS A 554 7.49 -21.45 4.44
CA HIS A 554 7.33 -21.47 5.89
C HIS A 554 6.88 -20.09 6.41
N SER A 555 6.05 -20.04 7.46
CA SER A 555 5.47 -18.78 7.99
C SER A 555 6.39 -18.03 8.96
N GLY A 556 7.42 -18.72 9.45
CA GLY A 556 8.31 -18.29 10.53
C GLY A 556 7.89 -18.80 11.90
N ASP A 557 6.65 -19.27 12.06
CA ASP A 557 6.15 -19.86 13.30
C ASP A 557 6.28 -21.39 13.27
N ASN A 558 7.40 -21.90 13.76
CA ASN A 558 7.68 -23.35 13.84
C ASN A 558 6.60 -24.11 14.63
N LYS A 559 5.98 -23.49 15.65
CA LYS A 559 4.96 -24.14 16.46
C LYS A 559 3.68 -24.33 15.66
N ALA A 560 3.24 -23.28 14.96
CA ALA A 560 2.06 -23.35 14.09
C ALA A 560 2.26 -24.30 12.91
N MET A 561 3.42 -24.24 12.24
CA MET A 561 3.73 -25.10 11.09
C MET A 561 3.78 -26.58 11.49
N LYS A 562 4.40 -26.90 12.64
CA LYS A 562 4.40 -28.25 13.21
C LYS A 562 2.99 -28.74 13.57
N ALA A 563 2.22 -27.93 14.29
CA ALA A 563 0.85 -28.29 14.67
C ALA A 563 -0.06 -28.55 13.45
N GLY A 564 0.08 -27.74 12.39
CA GLY A 564 -0.63 -27.95 11.13
C GLY A 564 -0.25 -29.25 10.44
N SER A 565 1.06 -29.52 10.32
CA SER A 565 1.57 -30.75 9.70
C SER A 565 1.11 -32.02 10.46
N GLU A 566 1.16 -31.99 11.80
CA GLU A 566 0.70 -33.08 12.65
C GLU A 566 -0.81 -33.33 12.52
N GLN A 567 -1.64 -32.29 12.37
CA GLN A 567 -3.07 -32.46 12.13
C GLN A 567 -3.35 -33.17 10.80
N LEU A 568 -2.64 -32.79 9.73
CA LEU A 568 -2.77 -33.46 8.43
C LEU A 568 -2.35 -34.93 8.51
N LYS A 569 -1.24 -35.21 9.20
CA LYS A 569 -0.75 -36.57 9.40
C LYS A 569 -1.75 -37.44 10.18
N LYS A 570 -2.37 -36.91 11.23
CA LYS A 570 -3.41 -37.63 11.99
C LYS A 570 -4.57 -38.06 11.10
N VAL A 571 -5.00 -37.22 10.17
CA VAL A 571 -6.08 -37.57 9.25
C VAL A 571 -5.64 -38.68 8.30
N TYR A 572 -4.43 -38.59 7.76
CA TYR A 572 -3.86 -39.65 6.91
C TYR A 572 -3.76 -40.99 7.64
N GLU A 573 -3.21 -41.01 8.86
CA GLU A 573 -3.07 -42.23 9.66
C GLU A 573 -4.43 -42.85 10.03
N TYR A 574 -5.44 -42.02 10.26
CA TYR A 574 -6.78 -42.48 10.63
C TYR A 574 -7.56 -43.05 9.44
N PHE A 575 -7.52 -42.40 8.27
CA PHE A 575 -8.34 -42.79 7.11
C PHE A 575 -7.57 -43.53 6.01
N GLY A 576 -6.24 -43.52 6.00
CA GLY A 576 -5.43 -44.02 4.88
C GLY A 576 -5.57 -45.51 4.59
N ASN A 577 -6.06 -46.29 5.56
CA ASN A 577 -6.34 -47.73 5.41
C ASN A 577 -7.83 -48.05 5.26
N LEU A 578 -8.69 -47.04 5.11
CA LEU A 578 -10.14 -47.19 4.95
C LEU A 578 -10.54 -46.95 3.50
N ASP A 579 -11.64 -47.57 3.06
CA ASP A 579 -12.16 -47.47 1.68
C ASP A 579 -13.00 -46.19 1.47
N TRP A 580 -12.45 -45.05 1.90
CA TRP A 580 -13.15 -43.76 1.94
C TRP A 580 -13.59 -43.24 0.56
N GLN A 581 -13.02 -43.77 -0.53
CA GLN A 581 -13.33 -43.37 -1.91
C GLN A 581 -14.78 -43.67 -2.28
N ASP A 582 -15.31 -44.79 -1.80
CA ASP A 582 -16.64 -45.31 -2.15
C ASP A 582 -17.72 -44.98 -1.11
N TRP A 583 -17.36 -44.30 -0.01
CA TRP A 583 -18.28 -43.94 1.06
C TRP A 583 -19.40 -43.00 0.63
N GLU A 584 -20.57 -43.17 1.23
CA GLU A 584 -21.74 -42.29 1.20
C GLU A 584 -21.83 -41.45 2.50
N PRO A 585 -22.64 -40.38 2.55
CA PRO A 585 -22.73 -39.52 3.73
C PRO A 585 -23.01 -40.28 5.05
N GLU A 586 -23.73 -41.39 5.02
CA GLU A 586 -24.05 -42.18 6.21
C GLU A 586 -22.80 -42.81 6.84
N ASP A 587 -21.78 -43.14 6.03
CA ASP A 587 -20.54 -43.79 6.47
C ASP A 587 -19.63 -42.85 7.28
N ILE A 588 -19.86 -41.53 7.24
CA ILE A 588 -19.13 -40.57 8.06
C ILE A 588 -19.56 -40.58 9.53
N ALA A 589 -20.78 -41.04 9.83
CA ALA A 589 -21.35 -40.92 11.18
C ALA A 589 -20.43 -41.46 12.30
N PRO A 590 -19.75 -42.62 12.16
CA PRO A 590 -18.82 -43.15 13.16
C PRO A 590 -17.53 -42.32 13.32
N HIS A 591 -17.13 -41.58 12.29
CA HIS A 591 -15.87 -40.84 12.24
C HIS A 591 -16.04 -39.35 12.56
N ARG A 592 -17.28 -38.89 12.70
CA ARG A 592 -17.64 -37.48 12.88
C ARG A 592 -16.94 -36.83 14.06
N GLU A 593 -16.86 -37.51 15.20
CA GLU A 593 -16.21 -36.98 16.39
C GLU A 593 -14.72 -36.70 16.12
N PHE A 594 -14.01 -37.65 15.52
CA PHE A 594 -12.62 -37.49 15.11
C PHE A 594 -12.44 -36.34 14.13
N LEU A 595 -13.25 -36.29 13.06
CA LEU A 595 -13.18 -35.24 12.05
C LEU A 595 -13.33 -33.85 12.68
N LEU A 596 -14.27 -33.67 13.60
CA LEU A 596 -14.50 -32.40 14.27
C LEU A 596 -13.38 -31.99 15.25
N THR A 597 -12.42 -32.87 15.56
CA THR A 597 -11.18 -32.47 16.26
C THR A 597 -10.20 -31.71 15.36
N ILE A 598 -10.36 -31.81 14.04
CA ILE A 598 -9.49 -31.21 13.04
C ILE A 598 -10.12 -29.90 12.54
N TRP A 599 -9.32 -28.82 12.53
CA TRP A 599 -9.80 -27.47 12.25
C TRP A 599 -10.54 -27.35 10.89
N GLU A 600 -10.05 -28.03 9.85
CA GLU A 600 -10.61 -27.94 8.49
C GLU A 600 -12.06 -28.42 8.43
N PHE A 601 -12.40 -29.47 9.18
CA PHE A 601 -13.73 -30.06 9.18
C PHE A 601 -14.74 -29.26 10.02
N GLN A 602 -14.29 -28.53 11.05
CA GLN A 602 -15.15 -27.67 11.87
C GLN A 602 -15.84 -26.55 11.07
N LYS A 603 -15.28 -26.16 9.91
CA LYS A 603 -15.79 -25.07 9.07
C LYS A 603 -16.84 -25.49 8.04
N THR A 604 -17.10 -26.78 7.87
CA THR A 604 -18.17 -27.23 6.96
C THR A 604 -19.54 -26.84 7.52
N ARG A 605 -20.34 -26.08 6.74
CA ARG A 605 -21.65 -25.54 7.14
C ARG A 605 -22.54 -26.63 7.77
N GLY A 606 -22.69 -26.59 9.10
CA GLY A 606 -23.60 -27.44 9.88
C GLY A 606 -23.02 -28.75 10.42
N GLY A 607 -21.77 -29.11 10.08
CA GLY A 607 -21.20 -30.42 10.48
C GLY A 607 -22.02 -31.61 9.98
N GLU A 608 -22.73 -31.42 8.86
CA GLU A 608 -23.50 -32.44 8.18
C GLU A 608 -22.55 -33.43 7.51
N ASN A 609 -22.89 -34.71 7.59
CA ASN A 609 -22.02 -35.78 7.12
C ASN A 609 -21.62 -35.64 5.64
N LYS A 610 -22.54 -35.16 4.78
CA LYS A 610 -22.26 -34.90 3.37
C LYS A 610 -21.14 -33.87 3.16
N GLY A 611 -21.12 -32.81 3.96
CA GLY A 611 -20.08 -31.77 3.89
C GLY A 611 -18.73 -32.28 4.38
N LEU A 612 -18.75 -33.06 5.47
CA LEU A 612 -17.56 -33.71 6.03
C LEU A 612 -16.96 -34.72 5.04
N LEU A 613 -17.78 -35.57 4.42
CA LEU A 613 -17.36 -36.52 3.38
C LEU A 613 -16.72 -35.81 2.19
N THR A 614 -17.38 -34.74 1.71
CA THR A 614 -16.86 -33.94 0.58
C THR A 614 -15.48 -33.38 0.90
N THR A 615 -15.27 -32.92 2.14
CA THR A 615 -13.98 -32.38 2.60
C THR A 615 -12.93 -33.49 2.72
N LEU A 616 -13.30 -34.66 3.25
CA LEU A 616 -12.41 -35.82 3.37
C LEU A 616 -11.97 -36.32 2.00
N LYS A 617 -12.91 -36.60 1.09
CA LYS A 617 -12.63 -37.07 -0.28
C LYS A 617 -11.77 -36.07 -1.08
N ARG A 618 -11.89 -34.78 -0.79
CA ARG A 618 -11.03 -33.73 -1.37
C ARG A 618 -9.61 -33.78 -0.78
N MET A 619 -9.48 -34.00 0.52
CA MET A 619 -8.21 -33.90 1.23
C MET A 619 -7.33 -35.15 1.10
N MET A 620 -7.93 -36.35 1.16
CA MET A 620 -7.20 -37.61 1.18
C MET A 620 -6.23 -37.83 0.00
N PRO A 621 -6.56 -37.50 -1.27
CA PRO A 621 -5.60 -37.64 -2.37
C PRO A 621 -4.31 -36.85 -2.17
N ALA A 622 -4.40 -35.68 -1.53
CA ALA A 622 -3.22 -34.87 -1.20
C ALA A 622 -2.41 -35.52 -0.07
N LEU A 623 -3.09 -36.03 0.96
CA LEU A 623 -2.44 -36.70 2.08
C LEU A 623 -1.75 -38.00 1.66
N GLU A 624 -2.38 -38.80 0.81
CA GLU A 624 -1.78 -40.01 0.23
C GLU A 624 -0.53 -39.68 -0.58
N LEU A 625 -0.56 -38.60 -1.39
CA LEU A 625 0.61 -38.15 -2.15
C LEU A 625 1.79 -37.80 -1.22
N HIS A 626 1.51 -37.14 -0.09
CA HIS A 626 2.53 -36.59 0.80
C HIS A 626 2.99 -37.51 1.91
N PHE A 627 2.20 -38.49 2.32
CA PHE A 627 2.54 -39.40 3.43
C PHE A 627 2.62 -40.86 2.99
N GLY A 628 2.10 -41.21 1.82
CA GLY A 628 2.08 -42.59 1.32
C GLY A 628 3.45 -43.19 1.01
N GLN A 629 4.50 -42.38 0.95
CA GLN A 629 5.89 -42.84 0.80
C GLN A 629 6.69 -42.78 2.11
N GLY A 630 6.03 -42.56 3.25
CA GLY A 630 6.65 -42.62 4.57
C GLY A 630 7.24 -41.30 5.08
N GLN A 631 6.91 -40.16 4.47
CA GLN A 631 7.34 -38.85 4.94
C GLN A 631 6.94 -38.61 6.40
N ALA A 632 7.85 -38.01 7.18
CA ALA A 632 7.60 -37.72 8.58
C ALA A 632 6.63 -36.56 8.75
N SER A 633 6.68 -35.56 7.86
CA SER A 633 5.88 -34.32 7.92
C SER A 633 5.46 -33.87 6.52
N GLY A 634 4.23 -33.38 6.41
CA GLY A 634 3.68 -32.81 5.18
C GLY A 634 3.57 -31.29 5.26
N MET A 635 3.70 -30.60 4.12
CA MET A 635 3.49 -29.15 4.04
C MET A 635 2.04 -28.80 4.45
N PRO A 636 1.82 -27.89 5.42
CA PRO A 636 0.45 -27.54 5.83
C PRO A 636 -0.43 -26.87 4.75
N TYR A 637 0.18 -26.35 3.67
CA TYR A 637 -0.51 -25.63 2.59
C TYR A 637 -0.46 -26.43 1.28
N MET A 638 -1.30 -27.46 1.14
CA MET A 638 -1.33 -28.28 -0.09
C MET A 638 -2.49 -27.84 -0.99
N LYS A 639 -2.19 -27.54 -2.25
CA LYS A 639 -3.16 -27.10 -3.29
C LYS A 639 -4.38 -28.00 -3.44
N MET A 640 -4.21 -29.32 -3.26
CA MET A 640 -5.29 -30.32 -3.40
C MET A 640 -6.04 -30.59 -2.08
N SER A 641 -5.45 -30.26 -0.92
CA SER A 641 -6.07 -30.45 0.39
C SER A 641 -7.07 -29.34 0.77
N MET A 642 -6.90 -28.14 0.19
CA MET A 642 -7.56 -26.90 0.64
C MET A 642 -7.47 -26.67 2.16
N GLY A 643 -6.51 -27.29 2.85
CA GLY A 643 -6.28 -27.03 4.27
C GLY A 643 -6.11 -25.53 4.50
N PHE A 644 -6.92 -24.98 5.40
CA PHE A 644 -6.79 -23.64 5.96
C PHE A 644 -7.27 -22.48 5.08
N TRP A 645 -8.19 -22.73 4.13
CA TRP A 645 -8.73 -21.71 3.20
C TRP A 645 -9.43 -20.51 3.85
N HIS A 646 -9.89 -20.65 5.10
CA HIS A 646 -10.66 -19.64 5.83
C HIS A 646 -10.06 -19.29 7.20
N GLY A 647 -8.75 -19.04 7.26
CA GLY A 647 -8.08 -18.56 8.48
C GLY A 647 -7.69 -19.67 9.46
N GLY A 648 -6.94 -20.66 8.96
CA GLY A 648 -6.49 -21.84 9.70
C GLY A 648 -5.61 -21.60 10.92
N ASN A 649 -5.23 -22.70 11.58
CA ASN A 649 -4.19 -22.72 12.61
C ASN A 649 -2.77 -22.45 12.06
N VAL A 650 -2.62 -22.44 10.73
CA VAL A 650 -1.38 -22.05 10.07
C VAL A 650 -1.67 -20.86 9.17
N LEU A 651 -1.09 -19.72 9.49
CA LEU A 651 -1.16 -18.49 8.68
C LEU A 651 0.24 -18.06 8.26
N GLY A 652 0.36 -17.53 7.05
CA GLY A 652 1.57 -16.80 6.67
C GLY A 652 1.73 -15.58 7.57
N ARG A 653 2.91 -14.96 7.55
CA ARG A 653 3.25 -13.75 8.34
C ARG A 653 2.19 -12.64 8.23
N THR A 654 1.50 -12.60 7.11
CA THR A 654 0.58 -11.58 6.63
C THR A 654 -0.88 -11.88 6.96
N GLY A 655 -1.13 -12.98 7.70
CA GLY A 655 -2.47 -13.55 7.88
C GLY A 655 -3.08 -14.12 6.59
N GLN A 656 -2.43 -13.96 5.43
CA GLN A 656 -2.85 -14.56 4.17
C GLN A 656 -2.36 -16.00 4.05
N GLN A 657 -3.02 -16.72 3.15
CA GLN A 657 -2.64 -18.07 2.76
C GLN A 657 -1.27 -18.06 2.07
N MET A 658 -0.41 -19.03 2.41
CA MET A 658 0.79 -19.27 1.61
C MET A 658 0.39 -20.07 0.37
N ARG A 659 0.39 -19.43 -0.81
CA ARG A 659 0.15 -20.07 -2.11
C ARG A 659 1.47 -20.23 -2.86
N GLY A 660 1.51 -21.14 -3.83
CA GLY A 660 2.65 -21.29 -4.71
C GLY A 660 3.71 -22.22 -4.14
N GLU A 661 3.32 -23.45 -3.76
CA GLU A 661 4.23 -24.52 -3.31
C GLU A 661 5.35 -24.81 -4.31
N GLN A 662 5.17 -24.39 -5.57
CA GLN A 662 6.18 -24.42 -6.62
C GLN A 662 7.40 -23.54 -6.30
N VAL A 663 7.37 -22.68 -5.28
CA VAL A 663 8.55 -21.97 -4.79
C VAL A 663 9.70 -22.91 -4.42
N THR A 664 9.39 -24.14 -3.99
CA THR A 664 10.35 -25.24 -3.77
C THR A 664 11.20 -25.58 -5.00
N SER A 665 10.68 -25.34 -6.22
CA SER A 665 11.42 -25.60 -7.46
C SER A 665 12.64 -24.70 -7.63
N TYR A 666 12.64 -23.48 -7.06
CA TYR A 666 13.82 -22.61 -7.02
C TYR A 666 14.95 -23.22 -6.18
N TRP A 667 14.58 -24.09 -5.24
CA TRP A 667 15.48 -24.78 -4.32
C TRP A 667 15.86 -26.19 -4.81
N ASN A 668 15.43 -26.61 -6.02
CA ASN A 668 15.58 -27.98 -6.54
C ASN A 668 14.88 -29.05 -5.68
N ILE A 669 13.77 -28.69 -5.02
CA ILE A 669 13.00 -29.60 -4.16
C ILE A 669 11.68 -29.95 -4.87
N ASP A 670 11.37 -31.25 -5.00
CA ASP A 670 10.03 -31.70 -5.40
C ASP A 670 9.10 -31.64 -4.19
N TRP A 671 8.23 -30.64 -4.17
CA TRP A 671 7.27 -30.45 -3.09
C TRP A 671 6.37 -31.65 -2.84
N LYS A 672 6.10 -32.51 -3.84
CA LYS A 672 5.18 -33.66 -3.68
C LYS A 672 5.78 -34.75 -2.79
N THR A 673 7.08 -34.96 -2.92
CA THR A 673 7.81 -36.05 -2.25
C THR A 673 8.68 -35.56 -1.10
N TRP A 674 8.87 -34.25 -0.97
CA TRP A 674 9.69 -33.65 0.09
C TRP A 674 9.18 -33.97 1.49
N ASP A 675 10.07 -34.55 2.31
CA ASP A 675 9.85 -34.67 3.76
C ASP A 675 10.03 -33.30 4.42
N TYR A 676 8.90 -32.61 4.60
CA TYR A 676 8.86 -31.19 4.96
C TYR A 676 9.37 -30.96 6.39
N PRO A 677 10.48 -30.22 6.61
CA PRO A 677 10.91 -29.87 7.96
C PRO A 677 9.96 -28.81 8.52
N SER A 678 9.13 -29.22 9.49
CA SER A 678 8.17 -28.33 10.16
C SER A 678 8.79 -27.35 11.15
N SER A 679 10.09 -27.50 11.44
CA SER A 679 10.89 -26.54 12.19
C SER A 679 11.99 -25.99 11.29
N GLN A 680 11.92 -24.71 10.98
CA GLN A 680 12.83 -23.99 10.11
C GLN A 680 13.48 -22.78 10.81
N PRO A 681 14.64 -22.29 10.35
CA PRO A 681 15.35 -22.70 9.14
C PRO A 681 15.93 -24.11 9.27
N ALA A 682 15.90 -24.84 8.17
CA ALA A 682 16.35 -26.24 8.07
C ALA A 682 17.42 -26.37 7.00
N PHE A 683 18.24 -27.43 7.10
CA PHE A 683 19.30 -27.70 6.14
C PHE A 683 18.74 -27.84 4.72
N VAL A 684 19.40 -27.20 3.76
CA VAL A 684 19.08 -27.32 2.33
C VAL A 684 20.33 -27.70 1.56
N PRO A 685 20.31 -28.82 0.80
CA PRO A 685 21.48 -29.24 0.02
C PRO A 685 21.82 -28.21 -1.06
N ASN A 686 23.11 -28.11 -1.39
CA ASN A 686 23.64 -27.23 -2.43
C ASN A 686 23.31 -25.74 -2.20
N ARG A 687 23.26 -25.31 -0.94
CA ARG A 687 23.04 -23.92 -0.53
C ARG A 687 24.01 -23.54 0.60
N LYS A 688 24.47 -22.30 0.57
CA LYS A 688 25.38 -21.67 1.54
C LYS A 688 25.22 -20.14 1.50
N GLY A 689 24.62 -19.57 2.53
CA GLY A 689 24.36 -18.13 2.71
C GLY A 689 23.50 -17.45 1.65
N ILE A 690 23.37 -16.13 1.80
CA ILE A 690 22.53 -15.27 0.95
C ILE A 690 23.01 -15.25 -0.51
N LEU A 691 24.30 -15.41 -0.77
CA LEU A 691 24.84 -15.39 -2.15
C LEU A 691 24.46 -16.63 -2.98
N THR A 692 23.91 -17.66 -2.35
CA THR A 692 23.32 -18.82 -3.05
C THR A 692 21.81 -18.91 -2.85
N HIS A 693 21.20 -17.92 -2.19
CA HIS A 693 19.75 -17.82 -2.05
C HIS A 693 19.11 -17.44 -3.40
N PRO A 694 18.03 -18.09 -3.85
CA PRO A 694 17.41 -17.80 -5.14
C PRO A 694 17.07 -16.32 -5.37
N ALA A 695 16.54 -15.62 -4.34
CA ALA A 695 16.29 -14.18 -4.42
C ALA A 695 17.52 -13.35 -4.81
N TRP A 696 18.71 -13.62 -4.25
CA TRP A 696 19.92 -12.91 -4.64
C TRP A 696 20.38 -13.33 -6.05
N LEU A 697 20.35 -14.63 -6.36
CA LEU A 697 20.77 -15.14 -7.67
C LEU A 697 19.94 -14.57 -8.83
N ILE A 698 18.63 -14.41 -8.63
CA ILE A 698 17.70 -13.79 -9.59
C ILE A 698 17.96 -12.28 -9.68
N ALA A 699 18.11 -11.59 -8.54
CA ALA A 699 18.41 -10.15 -8.49
C ALA A 699 19.69 -9.77 -9.25
N HIS A 700 20.61 -10.72 -9.41
CA HIS A 700 21.87 -10.60 -10.16
C HIS A 700 21.89 -11.54 -11.38
N ALA A 701 20.76 -11.64 -12.09
CA ALA A 701 20.63 -12.33 -13.37
C ALA A 701 19.90 -11.44 -14.40
N GLN A 702 19.97 -11.83 -15.67
CA GLN A 702 19.18 -11.24 -16.76
C GLN A 702 17.85 -11.97 -16.91
N ASN A 703 16.93 -11.47 -17.74
CA ASN A 703 15.63 -12.12 -17.95
C ASN A 703 15.74 -13.55 -18.54
N LEU A 704 16.76 -13.81 -19.35
CA LEU A 704 16.90 -15.07 -20.10
C LEU A 704 18.13 -15.91 -19.74
N GLU A 705 19.10 -15.35 -19.00
CA GLU A 705 20.36 -16.02 -18.68
C GLU A 705 20.96 -15.52 -17.36
N THR A 706 21.97 -16.22 -16.84
CA THR A 706 22.74 -15.80 -15.66
C THR A 706 23.60 -14.57 -15.99
N ASP A 707 24.14 -13.92 -14.97
CA ASP A 707 25.02 -12.76 -15.15
C ASP A 707 26.25 -12.82 -14.22
N PRO A 708 27.21 -13.71 -14.50
CA PRO A 708 28.44 -13.83 -13.72
C PRO A 708 29.25 -12.53 -13.68
N ILE A 709 29.21 -11.69 -14.73
CA ILE A 709 29.95 -10.41 -14.74
C ILE A 709 29.41 -9.49 -13.63
N HIS A 710 28.10 -9.28 -13.55
CA HIS A 710 27.50 -8.45 -12.51
C HIS A 710 27.63 -9.06 -11.11
N ARG A 711 27.53 -10.39 -10.97
CA ARG A 711 27.77 -11.09 -9.70
C ARG A 711 29.21 -10.87 -9.21
N GLY A 712 30.20 -11.05 -10.09
CA GLY A 712 31.60 -10.85 -9.79
C GLY A 712 31.96 -9.39 -9.49
N LYS A 713 31.39 -8.44 -10.25
CA LYS A 713 31.48 -7.00 -9.96
C LYS A 713 30.92 -6.69 -8.58
N TRP A 714 29.76 -7.25 -8.23
CA TRP A 714 29.15 -7.07 -6.92
C TRP A 714 30.07 -7.57 -5.80
N VAL A 715 30.63 -8.79 -5.91
CA VAL A 715 31.59 -9.32 -4.93
C VAL A 715 32.80 -8.40 -4.80
N ARG A 716 33.38 -7.97 -5.93
CA ARG A 716 34.55 -7.09 -5.96
C ARG A 716 34.29 -5.75 -5.25
N GLU A 717 33.17 -5.10 -5.54
CA GLU A 717 32.86 -3.76 -5.03
C GLU A 717 32.30 -3.77 -3.61
N LYS A 718 31.43 -4.74 -3.29
CA LYS A 718 30.69 -4.78 -2.03
C LYS A 718 31.43 -5.52 -0.92
N LEU A 719 32.07 -6.65 -1.24
CA LEU A 719 32.77 -7.46 -0.24
C LEU A 719 34.26 -7.12 -0.20
N LEU A 720 34.94 -7.08 -1.35
CA LEU A 720 36.39 -6.85 -1.38
C LEU A 720 36.79 -5.36 -1.40
N ALA A 721 35.82 -4.44 -1.32
CA ALA A 721 36.04 -2.99 -1.34
C ALA A 721 36.94 -2.53 -2.52
N GLY A 722 36.86 -3.22 -3.66
CA GLY A 722 37.52 -2.85 -4.90
C GLY A 722 36.71 -1.84 -5.70
N THR A 723 37.18 -1.51 -6.90
CA THR A 723 36.47 -0.62 -7.82
C THR A 723 36.61 -1.16 -9.24
N ILE A 724 35.50 -1.25 -9.95
CA ILE A 724 35.45 -1.55 -11.38
C ILE A 724 35.06 -0.25 -12.11
N PRO A 725 35.84 0.21 -13.11
CA PRO A 725 35.47 1.40 -13.87
C PRO A 725 34.20 1.15 -14.68
N ASP A 726 33.44 2.21 -14.96
CA ASP A 726 32.28 2.12 -15.84
C ASP A 726 32.67 1.70 -17.26
N VAL A 727 31.74 1.05 -17.95
CA VAL A 727 31.93 0.61 -19.34
C VAL A 727 32.13 1.85 -20.21
N PRO A 728 33.23 1.94 -20.98
CA PRO A 728 33.45 3.07 -21.89
C PRO A 728 32.32 3.16 -22.93
N ILE A 729 31.86 4.39 -23.22
CA ILE A 729 30.74 4.66 -24.14
C ILE A 729 30.98 4.09 -25.55
N THR A 730 32.25 3.89 -25.91
CA THR A 730 32.68 3.40 -27.23
C THR A 730 32.63 1.88 -27.40
N VAL A 731 32.26 1.12 -26.36
CA VAL A 731 32.33 -0.36 -26.37
C VAL A 731 30.94 -0.95 -26.53
N ASP A 732 30.79 -1.82 -27.52
CA ASP A 732 29.59 -2.65 -27.69
C ASP A 732 29.69 -3.90 -26.80
N ALA A 733 29.07 -3.85 -25.62
CA ALA A 733 29.15 -4.88 -24.59
C ALA A 733 28.09 -6.00 -24.79
N VAL A 734 28.00 -6.55 -26.00
CA VAL A 734 27.09 -7.67 -26.32
C VAL A 734 27.87 -8.97 -26.41
N ILE A 735 27.34 -10.02 -25.78
CA ILE A 735 27.86 -11.40 -25.90
C ILE A 735 27.23 -12.01 -27.16
N PRO A 736 28.03 -12.43 -28.17
CA PRO A 736 27.48 -13.07 -29.36
C PRO A 736 26.68 -14.33 -29.00
N PRO A 737 25.50 -14.54 -29.62
CA PRO A 737 24.75 -15.77 -29.41
C PRO A 737 25.47 -16.93 -30.08
N ASP A 738 25.74 -18.00 -29.31
CA ASP A 738 26.20 -19.30 -29.81
C ASP A 738 25.45 -20.38 -29.04
N HIS A 739 24.51 -21.04 -29.71
CA HIS A 739 23.64 -22.03 -29.08
C HIS A 739 24.34 -23.38 -28.85
N HIS A 740 25.61 -23.54 -29.23
CA HIS A 740 26.39 -24.76 -28.96
C HIS A 740 27.40 -24.60 -27.82
N LYS A 741 27.37 -23.48 -27.11
CA LYS A 741 28.29 -23.13 -26.02
C LYS A 741 27.54 -22.74 -24.76
N THR A 742 28.15 -22.99 -23.61
CA THR A 742 27.67 -22.45 -22.32
C THR A 742 27.83 -20.93 -22.28
N LEU A 743 27.10 -20.27 -21.38
CA LEU A 743 27.25 -18.82 -21.19
C LEU A 743 28.70 -18.44 -20.87
N ARG A 744 29.35 -19.19 -19.97
CA ARG A 744 30.76 -18.98 -19.62
C ARG A 744 31.67 -19.07 -20.85
N GLN A 745 31.53 -20.11 -21.67
CA GLN A 745 32.34 -20.27 -22.88
C GLN A 745 32.13 -19.10 -23.86
N ARG A 746 30.89 -18.62 -24.01
CA ARG A 746 30.58 -17.44 -24.83
C ARG A 746 31.22 -16.18 -24.27
N MET A 747 31.21 -16.01 -22.94
CA MET A 747 31.83 -14.88 -22.25
C MET A 747 33.35 -14.88 -22.38
N GLU A 748 34.01 -16.02 -22.13
CA GLU A 748 35.47 -16.14 -22.26
C GLU A 748 35.97 -15.80 -23.66
N ILE A 749 35.22 -16.17 -24.71
CA ILE A 749 35.52 -15.78 -26.09
C ILE A 749 35.47 -14.25 -26.27
N ARG A 750 34.52 -13.57 -25.62
CA ARG A 750 34.31 -12.12 -25.76
C ARG A 750 35.25 -11.32 -24.85
N THR A 751 35.44 -11.74 -23.61
CA THR A 751 36.19 -11.01 -22.58
C THR A 751 37.67 -11.36 -22.56
N GLY A 752 38.06 -12.47 -23.20
CA GLY A 752 39.45 -12.88 -23.42
C GLY A 752 40.27 -11.95 -24.33
N ASP A 753 39.62 -11.02 -25.04
CA ASP A 753 40.31 -9.97 -25.79
C ASP A 753 41.10 -9.06 -24.85
N THR A 754 42.32 -8.66 -25.26
CA THR A 754 43.26 -7.89 -24.41
C THR A 754 42.66 -6.60 -23.85
N TYR A 755 41.74 -5.97 -24.60
CA TYR A 755 41.08 -4.74 -24.17
C TYR A 755 40.06 -4.99 -23.05
N CYS A 756 39.15 -5.97 -23.22
CA CYS A 756 38.11 -6.32 -22.26
C CYS A 756 38.72 -6.87 -20.96
N TRP A 757 39.74 -7.73 -21.08
CA TRP A 757 40.35 -8.41 -19.94
C TRP A 757 40.94 -7.47 -18.87
N ARG A 758 41.32 -6.23 -19.24
CA ARG A 758 41.83 -5.21 -18.30
C ARG A 758 40.93 -5.01 -17.08
N CYS A 759 39.62 -5.00 -17.30
CA CYS A 759 38.62 -4.87 -16.26
C CYS A 759 38.06 -6.23 -15.85
N HIS A 760 37.78 -7.11 -16.82
CA HIS A 760 37.16 -8.42 -16.60
C HIS A 760 37.97 -9.35 -15.70
N GLN A 761 39.31 -9.28 -15.74
CA GLN A 761 40.18 -10.02 -14.80
C GLN A 761 39.85 -9.79 -13.33
N LYS A 762 39.22 -8.66 -12.97
CA LYS A 762 38.87 -8.30 -11.60
C LYS A 762 37.49 -8.79 -11.17
N MET A 763 36.65 -9.25 -12.09
CA MET A 763 35.24 -9.58 -11.83
C MET A 763 34.84 -10.96 -12.36
N ASP A 764 35.21 -11.33 -13.59
CA ASP A 764 34.82 -12.62 -14.19
C ASP A 764 35.22 -13.81 -13.30
N PRO A 765 36.47 -13.90 -12.77
CA PRO A 765 36.85 -15.02 -11.90
C PRO A 765 36.10 -15.10 -10.57
N LEU A 766 35.53 -13.99 -10.10
CA LEU A 766 34.69 -13.93 -8.89
C LEU A 766 33.21 -14.26 -9.19
N GLY A 767 32.82 -14.17 -10.46
CA GLY A 767 31.46 -14.40 -10.94
C GLY A 767 31.20 -15.82 -11.41
N PHE A 768 32.14 -16.42 -12.13
CA PHE A 768 32.03 -17.79 -12.65
C PHE A 768 31.73 -18.87 -11.61
N PRO A 769 32.21 -18.78 -10.35
CA PRO A 769 31.81 -19.72 -9.30
C PRO A 769 30.30 -19.88 -9.12
N PHE A 770 29.50 -18.86 -9.45
CA PHE A 770 28.05 -18.90 -9.34
C PHE A 770 27.34 -19.55 -10.53
N GLU A 771 28.06 -20.02 -11.56
CA GLU A 771 27.46 -20.69 -12.73
C GLU A 771 26.89 -22.08 -12.40
N ASN A 772 27.20 -22.62 -11.21
CA ASN A 772 26.46 -23.73 -10.60
C ASN A 772 24.99 -23.41 -10.32
N PHE A 773 24.53 -22.17 -10.54
CA PHE A 773 23.13 -21.80 -10.42
C PHE A 773 22.62 -21.22 -11.73
N ASP A 774 21.44 -21.65 -12.17
CA ASP A 774 20.78 -21.11 -13.36
C ASP A 774 20.21 -19.70 -13.13
N ASP A 775 19.54 -19.15 -14.14
CA ASP A 775 18.99 -17.80 -14.12
C ASP A 775 17.75 -17.66 -13.21
N PHE A 776 17.19 -18.78 -12.73
CA PHE A 776 16.21 -18.84 -11.65
C PHE A 776 16.87 -19.07 -10.27
N GLY A 777 18.19 -19.27 -10.22
CA GLY A 777 18.92 -19.58 -8.99
C GLY A 777 18.82 -21.04 -8.56
N ARG A 778 18.42 -21.96 -9.46
CA ARG A 778 18.41 -23.41 -9.20
C ARG A 778 19.81 -23.97 -9.38
N PHE A 779 20.21 -24.86 -8.49
CA PHE A 779 21.48 -25.55 -8.61
C PHE A 779 21.51 -26.43 -9.87
N ARG A 780 22.65 -26.44 -10.56
CA ARG A 780 22.94 -27.20 -11.76
C ARG A 780 24.41 -27.63 -11.83
N THR A 781 24.63 -28.78 -12.45
CA THR A 781 25.95 -29.27 -12.88
C THR A 781 26.10 -29.26 -14.40
N GLU A 782 24.99 -29.09 -15.12
CA GLU A 782 24.94 -28.96 -16.57
C GLU A 782 24.06 -27.77 -16.97
N GLU A 783 24.49 -27.05 -18.01
CA GLU A 783 23.75 -25.94 -18.61
C GLU A 783 22.94 -26.43 -19.80
N ARG A 784 21.65 -26.06 -19.83
CA ARG A 784 20.75 -26.33 -20.97
C ARG A 784 21.00 -25.32 -22.08
N LEU A 785 21.25 -25.82 -23.28
CA LEU A 785 21.44 -25.00 -24.46
C LEU A 785 20.08 -24.64 -25.09
N GLU A 786 19.34 -23.72 -24.46
CA GLU A 786 17.96 -23.34 -24.83
C GLU A 786 17.89 -22.72 -26.24
N HIS A 787 17.68 -23.56 -27.26
CA HIS A 787 17.49 -23.16 -28.66
C HIS A 787 16.72 -24.26 -29.43
N PRO A 788 15.90 -23.91 -30.44
CA PRO A 788 15.19 -24.91 -31.25
C PRO A 788 16.10 -26.02 -31.83
N ASP A 789 17.32 -25.68 -32.26
CA ASP A 789 18.27 -26.66 -32.84
C ASP A 789 18.82 -27.68 -31.84
N ASN A 790 18.69 -27.39 -30.54
CA ASN A 790 19.12 -28.27 -29.45
C ASN A 790 17.95 -28.97 -28.77
N LEU A 791 16.72 -28.76 -29.25
CA LEU A 791 15.53 -29.35 -28.67
C LEU A 791 15.55 -30.87 -28.87
N LEU A 792 15.57 -31.60 -27.76
CA LEU A 792 15.47 -33.07 -27.74
C LEU A 792 14.01 -33.51 -27.62
N ARG A 793 13.20 -32.75 -26.87
CA ARG A 793 11.79 -33.06 -26.65
C ARG A 793 10.98 -31.80 -26.37
N GLU A 794 9.86 -31.64 -27.06
CA GLU A 794 8.88 -30.57 -26.79
C GLU A 794 8.15 -30.78 -25.47
N ALA A 795 7.73 -29.67 -24.84
CA ALA A 795 6.83 -29.71 -23.70
C ALA A 795 5.43 -30.21 -24.13
N LYS A 796 4.94 -31.28 -23.49
CA LYS A 796 3.60 -31.83 -23.73
C LYS A 796 2.63 -31.49 -22.61
N ARG A 797 1.46 -30.99 -22.98
CA ARG A 797 0.38 -30.68 -22.03
C ARG A 797 -0.05 -31.95 -21.28
N GLY A 798 0.15 -31.97 -19.96
CA GLY A 798 -0.22 -33.09 -19.09
C GLY A 798 0.95 -33.97 -18.62
N GLU A 799 2.12 -33.87 -19.25
CA GLU A 799 3.35 -34.55 -18.80
C GLU A 799 4.19 -33.59 -17.95
N ALA A 800 4.16 -33.76 -16.63
CA ALA A 800 4.97 -32.98 -15.71
C ALA A 800 6.28 -33.70 -15.37
N ASN A 801 7.38 -32.96 -15.29
CA ASN A 801 8.64 -33.42 -14.73
C ASN A 801 8.56 -33.53 -13.19
N GLU A 802 9.67 -33.91 -12.57
CA GLU A 802 9.82 -34.02 -11.11
C GLU A 802 9.46 -32.73 -10.35
N PHE A 803 9.57 -31.55 -10.98
CA PHE A 803 9.18 -30.27 -10.39
C PHE A 803 7.73 -29.88 -10.64
N GLY A 804 6.92 -30.78 -11.22
CA GLY A 804 5.51 -30.52 -11.54
C GLY A 804 5.30 -29.68 -12.80
N ALA A 805 6.31 -29.59 -13.67
CA ALA A 805 6.36 -28.71 -14.83
C ALA A 805 6.45 -29.46 -16.16
N SER A 806 5.69 -29.05 -17.18
CA SER A 806 5.94 -29.52 -18.54
C SER A 806 6.93 -28.58 -19.21
N LEU A 807 8.20 -29.00 -19.28
CA LEU A 807 9.29 -28.22 -19.87
C LEU A 807 9.91 -28.97 -21.05
N PRO A 808 10.36 -28.23 -22.09
CA PRO A 808 11.16 -28.80 -23.15
C PRO A 808 12.49 -29.33 -22.61
N ALA A 809 12.98 -30.41 -23.22
CA ALA A 809 14.32 -30.94 -22.94
C ALA A 809 15.27 -30.48 -24.05
N TYR A 810 16.40 -29.89 -23.67
CA TYR A 810 17.46 -29.45 -24.58
C TYR A 810 18.73 -30.27 -24.37
N LYS A 811 19.64 -30.24 -25.35
CA LYS A 811 21.03 -30.67 -25.15
C LYS A 811 21.66 -29.88 -24.00
N THR A 812 22.53 -30.53 -23.25
CA THR A 812 23.24 -29.95 -22.11
C THR A 812 24.75 -30.02 -22.31
N LEU A 813 25.47 -29.12 -21.64
CA LEU A 813 26.93 -29.16 -21.48
C LEU A 813 27.31 -29.04 -20.01
N PRO A 814 28.45 -29.63 -19.57
CA PRO A 814 28.90 -29.50 -18.19
C PRO A 814 29.19 -28.03 -17.83
N VAL A 815 28.80 -27.64 -16.62
CA VAL A 815 29.14 -26.33 -16.05
C VAL A 815 30.57 -26.36 -15.54
N ASP A 816 31.36 -25.35 -15.90
CA ASP A 816 32.63 -25.03 -15.24
C ASP A 816 32.39 -23.87 -14.26
N ALA A 817 32.54 -24.15 -12.97
CA ALA A 817 32.40 -23.18 -11.89
C ALA A 817 33.73 -22.83 -11.22
N GLY A 818 34.86 -23.20 -11.81
CA GLY A 818 36.16 -22.76 -11.30
C GLY A 818 36.30 -21.24 -11.40
N GLY A 819 36.96 -20.63 -10.43
CA GLY A 819 37.24 -19.20 -10.42
C GLY A 819 38.55 -18.88 -9.70
N VAL A 820 38.77 -17.59 -9.44
CA VAL A 820 39.95 -17.13 -8.68
C VAL A 820 39.53 -16.04 -7.71
N LEU A 821 39.86 -16.23 -6.43
CA LEU A 821 39.74 -15.20 -5.41
C LEU A 821 41.05 -14.44 -5.29
N GLU A 822 41.01 -13.13 -5.53
CA GLU A 822 42.13 -12.23 -5.28
C GLU A 822 41.67 -10.96 -4.61
N GLY A 823 42.49 -10.42 -3.71
CA GLY A 823 42.29 -9.10 -3.14
C GLY A 823 41.59 -9.10 -1.78
N THR A 824 41.58 -10.25 -1.09
CA THR A 824 41.23 -10.29 0.34
C THR A 824 42.30 -9.57 1.19
N GLY A 825 43.54 -9.53 0.71
CA GLY A 825 44.71 -9.08 1.49
C GLY A 825 45.31 -10.19 2.34
N ASP A 826 44.76 -11.41 2.28
CA ASP A 826 45.26 -12.60 2.96
C ASP A 826 45.62 -13.67 1.91
N PRO A 827 46.92 -13.95 1.68
CA PRO A 827 47.36 -14.96 0.73
C PRO A 827 46.89 -16.39 1.04
N THR A 828 46.42 -16.67 2.26
CA THR A 828 45.88 -17.98 2.64
C THR A 828 44.43 -18.19 2.19
N LEU A 829 43.73 -17.09 1.88
CA LEU A 829 42.36 -17.10 1.36
C LEU A 829 42.36 -16.94 -0.17
N ASP A 830 43.26 -16.12 -0.70
CA ASP A 830 43.39 -15.88 -2.15
C ASP A 830 43.90 -17.13 -2.90
N GLY A 831 43.53 -17.26 -4.18
CA GLY A 831 43.92 -18.36 -5.07
C GLY A 831 42.74 -18.94 -5.86
N ASP A 832 42.99 -20.07 -6.51
CA ASP A 832 41.95 -20.80 -7.26
C ASP A 832 40.82 -21.25 -6.32
N VAL A 833 39.58 -21.09 -6.78
CA VAL A 833 38.37 -21.54 -6.09
C VAL A 833 37.62 -22.55 -6.95
N GLU A 834 37.10 -23.59 -6.30
CA GLU A 834 36.45 -24.71 -7.02
C GLU A 834 35.04 -24.37 -7.52
N ASN A 835 34.29 -23.61 -6.72
CA ASN A 835 32.88 -23.26 -6.96
C ASN A 835 32.42 -22.16 -5.98
N ALA A 836 31.14 -21.77 -6.08
CA ALA A 836 30.55 -20.75 -5.20
C ALA A 836 30.69 -21.08 -3.70
N PHE A 837 30.61 -22.34 -3.29
CA PHE A 837 30.64 -22.70 -1.87
C PHE A 837 32.02 -22.52 -1.25
N ASP A 838 33.08 -22.81 -2.00
CA ASP A 838 34.47 -22.55 -1.61
C ASP A 838 34.75 -21.04 -1.57
N LEU A 839 34.39 -20.31 -2.64
CA LEU A 839 34.55 -18.86 -2.71
C LEU A 839 33.89 -18.15 -1.51
N VAL A 840 32.64 -18.49 -1.21
CA VAL A 840 31.87 -17.86 -0.14
C VAL A 840 32.45 -18.15 1.24
N GLU A 841 32.96 -19.36 1.47
CA GLU A 841 33.59 -19.73 2.74
C GLU A 841 34.89 -18.97 2.98
N ARG A 842 35.70 -18.77 1.93
CA ARG A 842 36.91 -17.95 2.02
C ARG A 842 36.58 -16.46 2.20
N LEU A 843 35.57 -15.94 1.49
CA LEU A 843 35.10 -14.56 1.66
C LEU A 843 34.60 -14.30 3.10
N ALA A 844 33.88 -15.25 3.71
CA ALA A 844 33.36 -15.10 5.06
C ALA A 844 34.46 -14.98 6.13
N ARG A 845 35.63 -15.59 5.89
CA ARG A 845 36.81 -15.52 6.77
C ARG A 845 37.66 -14.27 6.55
N SER A 846 37.39 -13.48 5.51
CA SER A 846 38.21 -12.33 5.16
C SER A 846 37.89 -11.10 6.03
N ASP A 847 38.91 -10.59 6.72
CA ASP A 847 38.84 -9.31 7.46
C ASP A 847 38.37 -8.16 6.57
N ARG A 848 38.83 -8.13 5.33
CA ARG A 848 38.46 -7.09 4.35
C ARG A 848 36.98 -7.12 4.02
N VAL A 849 36.38 -8.31 3.95
CA VAL A 849 34.94 -8.48 3.73
C VAL A 849 34.14 -7.93 4.90
N ARG A 850 34.51 -8.31 6.13
CA ARG A 850 33.90 -7.76 7.35
C ARG A 850 34.00 -6.24 7.40
N GLN A 851 35.20 -5.69 7.18
CA GLN A 851 35.44 -4.23 7.21
C GLN A 851 34.67 -3.50 6.11
N SER A 852 34.52 -4.10 4.93
CA SER A 852 33.70 -3.54 3.86
C SER A 852 32.23 -3.44 4.27
N ILE A 853 31.67 -4.51 4.85
CA ILE A 853 30.28 -4.50 5.36
C ILE A 853 30.10 -3.40 6.41
N ILE A 854 31.04 -3.25 7.35
CA ILE A 854 31.01 -2.19 8.39
C ILE A 854 31.08 -0.79 7.76
N ARG A 855 31.89 -0.61 6.72
CA ARG A 855 31.97 0.65 5.96
C ARG A 855 30.63 0.98 5.30
N TYR A 856 29.92 0.00 4.74
CA TYR A 856 28.57 0.20 4.24
C TYR A 856 27.56 0.47 5.37
N ALA A 857 27.69 -0.17 6.53
CA ALA A 857 26.86 0.10 7.70
C ALA A 857 27.05 1.55 8.19
N PHE A 858 28.29 2.04 8.26
CA PHE A 858 28.59 3.45 8.54
C PHE A 858 27.82 4.37 7.59
N ARG A 859 27.92 4.13 6.27
CA ARG A 859 27.24 4.95 5.26
C ARG A 859 25.73 4.96 5.45
N PHE A 860 25.16 3.80 5.79
CA PHE A 860 23.72 3.63 5.98
C PHE A 860 23.22 4.35 7.24
N PHE A 861 23.83 4.09 8.40
CA PHE A 861 23.36 4.63 9.68
C PHE A 861 23.70 6.12 9.86
N LEU A 862 24.87 6.57 9.38
CA LEU A 862 25.27 7.97 9.44
C LEU A 862 24.75 8.78 8.24
N GLY A 863 24.39 8.12 7.13
CA GLY A 863 23.74 8.77 5.99
C GLY A 863 24.66 9.62 5.12
N ARG A 864 25.96 9.37 5.17
CA ARG A 864 26.98 10.05 4.38
C ARG A 864 28.13 9.11 4.08
N ASN A 865 28.91 9.44 3.06
CA ASN A 865 30.18 8.76 2.84
C ASN A 865 31.16 9.06 3.99
N GLU A 866 31.96 8.06 4.33
CA GLU A 866 33.09 8.18 5.22
C GLU A 866 34.19 9.06 4.61
N THR A 867 34.91 9.73 5.49
CA THR A 867 36.09 10.54 5.20
C THR A 867 37.28 9.99 5.96
N LEU A 868 38.49 10.48 5.68
CA LEU A 868 39.68 10.04 6.43
C LEU A 868 39.57 10.26 7.94
N SER A 869 38.85 11.30 8.39
CA SER A 869 38.61 11.54 9.82
C SER A 869 37.70 10.51 10.49
N ASP A 870 36.99 9.69 9.72
CA ASP A 870 36.11 8.63 10.25
C ASP A 870 36.83 7.30 10.46
N SER A 871 38.14 7.22 10.16
CA SER A 871 38.92 5.98 10.24
C SER A 871 38.85 5.35 11.64
N LYS A 872 38.96 6.18 12.70
CA LYS A 872 38.84 5.69 14.09
C LYS A 872 37.46 5.10 14.36
N THR A 873 36.39 5.74 13.90
CA THR A 873 35.01 5.23 14.04
C THR A 873 34.85 3.86 13.38
N LEU A 874 35.40 3.67 12.18
CA LEU A 874 35.35 2.38 11.47
C LEU A 874 36.16 1.30 12.19
N MET A 875 37.35 1.64 12.70
CA MET A 875 38.19 0.71 13.48
C MET A 875 37.53 0.31 14.80
N ASP A 876 36.92 1.27 15.50
CA ASP A 876 36.20 1.03 16.76
C ASP A 876 34.94 0.16 16.53
N ALA A 877 34.29 0.29 15.36
CA ALA A 877 33.18 -0.58 14.96
C ALA A 877 33.63 -2.01 14.60
N ASP A 878 34.74 -2.17 13.87
CA ASP A 878 35.36 -3.48 13.59
C ASP A 878 35.78 -4.20 14.88
N LYS A 879 36.40 -3.45 15.79
CA LYS A 879 36.76 -3.94 17.11
C LYS A 879 35.53 -4.36 17.93
N ALA A 880 34.47 -3.54 17.93
CA ALA A 880 33.22 -3.87 18.63
C ALA A 880 32.60 -5.17 18.11
N TYR A 881 32.62 -5.42 16.80
CA TYR A 881 32.18 -6.70 16.23
C TYR A 881 33.00 -7.88 16.78
N LEU A 882 34.33 -7.79 16.70
CA LEU A 882 35.24 -8.87 17.07
C LEU A 882 35.20 -9.20 18.58
N GLU A 883 35.12 -8.18 19.43
CA GLU A 883 35.12 -8.36 20.90
C GLU A 883 33.79 -8.87 21.45
N ASN A 884 32.70 -8.79 20.68
CA ASN A 884 31.36 -9.18 21.10
C ASN A 884 30.78 -10.31 20.25
N GLY A 885 31.60 -11.31 19.90
CA GLY A 885 31.14 -12.53 19.25
C GLY A 885 30.55 -12.33 17.84
N GLY A 886 30.88 -11.22 17.16
CA GLY A 886 30.33 -10.88 15.86
C GLY A 886 28.92 -10.32 15.89
N SER A 887 28.54 -9.63 16.97
CA SER A 887 27.29 -8.89 17.09
C SER A 887 27.23 -7.71 16.13
N PHE A 888 26.14 -7.60 15.38
CA PHE A 888 25.85 -6.43 14.57
C PHE A 888 25.23 -5.29 15.39
N ASP A 889 24.51 -5.60 16.48
CA ASP A 889 24.02 -4.56 17.38
C ASP A 889 25.17 -3.78 18.03
N GLU A 890 26.28 -4.41 18.38
CA GLU A 890 27.47 -3.72 18.90
C GLU A 890 28.16 -2.86 17.84
N VAL A 891 28.12 -3.25 16.56
CA VAL A 891 28.55 -2.37 15.45
C VAL A 891 27.69 -1.12 15.41
N ILE A 892 26.36 -1.27 15.49
CA ILE A 892 25.43 -0.13 15.47
C ILE A 892 25.64 0.76 16.70
N VAL A 893 25.77 0.19 17.90
CA VAL A 893 26.05 0.94 19.13
C VAL A 893 27.35 1.73 19.00
N SER A 894 28.43 1.10 18.51
CA SER A 894 29.72 1.77 18.28
C SER A 894 29.59 2.93 17.30
N LEU A 895 28.88 2.73 16.18
CA LEU A 895 28.65 3.78 15.17
C LEU A 895 27.81 4.95 15.72
N LEU A 896 26.71 4.68 16.42
CA LEU A 896 25.76 5.69 16.89
C LEU A 896 26.21 6.41 18.18
N THR A 897 27.29 5.96 18.81
CA THR A 897 27.92 6.62 19.97
C THR A 897 29.28 7.27 19.63
N SER A 898 29.71 7.13 18.37
CA SER A 898 30.96 7.67 17.83
C SER A 898 30.98 9.19 17.69
N ASP A 899 32.18 9.77 17.58
CA ASP A 899 32.38 11.18 17.24
C ASP A 899 31.67 11.55 15.94
N SER A 900 31.77 10.66 14.95
CA SER A 900 31.20 10.84 13.62
C SER A 900 29.68 10.99 13.64
N PHE A 901 29.00 10.46 14.68
CA PHE A 901 27.56 10.58 14.86
C PHE A 901 27.16 11.70 15.81
N VAL A 902 27.86 11.85 16.94
CA VAL A 902 27.46 12.77 18.03
C VAL A 902 27.86 14.22 17.75
N LEU A 903 28.96 14.44 17.02
CA LEU A 903 29.54 15.77 16.78
C LEU A 903 29.29 16.27 15.35
N ARG A 904 29.23 17.58 15.18
CA ARG A 904 29.09 18.27 13.89
C ARG A 904 30.18 19.33 13.79
N LYS A 905 30.83 19.42 12.63
CA LYS A 905 31.75 20.54 12.35
C LYS A 905 30.91 21.81 12.23
N SER A 906 31.39 22.93 12.76
CA SER A 906 30.80 24.23 12.45
C SER A 906 30.79 24.41 10.94
N SER A 907 29.62 24.67 10.35
CA SER A 907 29.57 25.09 8.94
C SER A 907 30.48 26.32 8.80
N PRO A 908 31.35 26.39 7.78
CA PRO A 908 31.84 27.69 7.36
C PRO A 908 30.60 28.51 7.06
N VAL A 909 30.46 29.66 7.71
CA VAL A 909 29.49 30.66 7.30
C VAL A 909 29.95 31.09 5.91
N GLU A 910 29.32 30.54 4.86
CA GLU A 910 29.42 31.08 3.49
C GLU A 910 28.41 32.20 3.30
#